data_AF-A0A5E8CIR5-F1
#
_entry.id   AF-A0A5E8CIR5-F1
#
_cell.length_a   1.000
_cell.length_b   1.000
_cell.length_c   1.000
_cell.angle_alpha   90.00
_cell.angle_beta   90.00
_cell.angle_gamma   90.00
#
_symmetry.space_group_name_H-M   'P 1'
#
loop_
_entity.id
_entity.type
_entity.pdbx_description
1 polymer ?
#
loop_
_entity_poly.entity_id
_entity_poly.type
_entity_poly.pdbx_seq_one_letter_code
_entity_poly.pdbx_strand_id
1 'polypeptide(L)'
;MVSWKILNKDYNQRKYIGFVGADNSDMYVLAKAKYDIDIYKNLSNKSPDEFVDPDLDYLIKKNIKKKNINKIVSLNPYGLYSNAPSIAAVRAKLDLKNIINYTKDGNIVDENGLVNCLKVAINYTWYLNGIATRLGINEDKLRNTFYEYYKNSDFLDYTKQIYLPNLGGISLFVFGDLKKLEDKKTEITVRIHDACLNSDCFRGTICTCSPYLMWAIENCIQTAQKGGVGIIFYFKKEGRCLGEVVKFRVYSARAGHKDGDVSEKYFMHTKNIAGIEDIRFQELMPDPLLWLGIKKITNLYSMSNIKYSALNKMGIYAENRYDLPLSLIPPQAHVEIDAKIKEGYFANENNLKDISKTRELCHFIYNYVENNQSKYFKINSNIISKQILNLGKFIKERYPNFSPTNHSRLEHLLGWKDLVKSWKCSLKEKIMRMIDLIFVSVFLDAGAGNEWSYKLKDKKYTRSEGIGMAVMNMFISGCFSDDIKQPFRVDAKKLIAFKVQNIKEGFQYTTKNKIIGIEGRHKNLVKLGHELLKNKHFGNDDCRPGNILKECFNDEINLESFYKAIFSLSNVSNDIGHHKNLNISVPYHKLLQWLSYSLLDLFEEFRIHIPNNNYLTALPEYRNAGFLIDTQIIELKNKDDFKKSHNMLSDFVIELRALTVHLIDIIHKKFNELHDTNLTMSQVLQGGTWALGRKLAEKRNGDPPLIFDIKGTIF
;
A
#
# COMPACT_ATOMS: atom_id res chain seq x y z
N MET A 1 -5.09 -14.70 -41.35
CA MET A 1 -5.31 -15.41 -40.08
C MET A 1 -5.47 -16.89 -40.38
N VAL A 2 -4.55 -17.72 -39.92
CA VAL A 2 -4.63 -19.18 -40.11
C VAL A 2 -5.69 -19.75 -39.17
N SER A 3 -6.47 -20.71 -39.65
CA SER A 3 -7.44 -21.41 -38.81
C SER A 3 -6.69 -22.30 -37.82
N TRP A 4 -6.86 -22.08 -36.53
CA TRP A 4 -6.30 -22.92 -35.47
C TRP A 4 -6.66 -24.41 -35.60
N LYS A 5 -7.73 -24.75 -36.33
CA LYS A 5 -8.07 -26.15 -36.65
C LYS A 5 -7.08 -26.79 -37.63
N ILE A 6 -6.63 -26.01 -38.63
CA ILE A 6 -5.59 -26.45 -39.57
C ILE A 6 -4.28 -26.58 -38.79
N LEU A 7 -3.98 -25.61 -37.93
CA LEU A 7 -2.78 -25.66 -37.10
C LEU A 7 -2.74 -26.90 -36.18
N ASN A 8 -3.85 -27.20 -35.50
CA ASN A 8 -3.95 -28.39 -34.64
C ASN A 8 -3.88 -29.70 -35.45
N LYS A 9 -4.41 -29.72 -36.68
CA LYS A 9 -4.29 -30.87 -37.59
C LYS A 9 -2.82 -31.12 -37.96
N ASP A 10 -2.08 -30.06 -38.32
CA ASP A 10 -0.67 -30.17 -38.67
C ASP A 10 0.18 -30.60 -37.47
N TYR A 11 -0.11 -30.07 -36.27
CA TYR A 11 0.50 -30.52 -35.01
C TYR A 11 0.27 -32.03 -34.77
N ASN A 12 -0.97 -32.49 -34.87
CA ASN A 12 -1.31 -33.91 -34.70
C ASN A 12 -0.68 -34.82 -35.77
N GLN A 13 -0.43 -34.30 -36.98
CA GLN A 13 0.24 -35.01 -38.07
C GLN A 13 1.78 -34.89 -38.03
N ARG A 14 2.33 -34.20 -37.03
CA ARG A 14 3.78 -33.88 -36.94
C ARG A 14 4.33 -33.15 -38.17
N LYS A 15 3.50 -32.37 -38.88
CA LYS A 15 3.88 -31.55 -40.04
C LYS A 15 4.39 -30.18 -39.61
N TYR A 16 5.33 -30.15 -38.68
CA TYR A 16 5.89 -28.91 -38.15
C TYR A 16 7.40 -29.00 -38.00
N ILE A 17 8.02 -27.83 -38.02
CA ILE A 17 9.45 -27.65 -37.81
C ILE A 17 9.64 -27.41 -36.32
N GLY A 18 10.17 -28.41 -35.62
CA GLY A 18 10.50 -28.31 -34.21
C GLY A 18 11.77 -29.08 -33.91
N PHE A 19 12.45 -28.71 -32.83
CA PHE A 19 13.34 -29.66 -32.16
C PHE A 19 12.49 -30.88 -31.76
N VAL A 20 13.04 -32.08 -31.90
CA VAL A 20 12.60 -33.19 -31.06
C VAL A 20 13.13 -32.88 -29.67
N GLY A 21 12.51 -31.90 -29.00
CA GLY A 21 13.02 -31.43 -27.73
C GLY A 21 12.24 -30.34 -26.99
N ALA A 22 11.73 -30.68 -25.81
CA ALA A 22 11.29 -29.76 -24.76
C ALA A 22 12.39 -29.66 -23.68
N ASP A 23 12.12 -29.06 -22.52
CA ASP A 23 13.04 -29.04 -21.36
C ASP A 23 13.70 -30.40 -21.03
N ASN A 24 13.08 -31.53 -21.43
CA ASN A 24 13.55 -32.90 -21.19
C ASN A 24 13.93 -33.68 -22.47
N SER A 25 14.17 -32.98 -23.58
CA SER A 25 14.51 -33.56 -24.90
C SER A 25 15.56 -34.65 -24.84
N ASP A 26 16.69 -34.28 -24.25
CA ASP A 26 17.90 -35.07 -24.24
C ASP A 26 17.68 -36.27 -23.33
N MET A 27 16.91 -36.10 -22.25
CA MET A 27 16.50 -37.21 -21.40
C MET A 27 15.62 -38.22 -22.15
N TYR A 28 14.76 -37.77 -23.06
CA TYR A 28 13.94 -38.67 -23.88
C TYR A 28 14.80 -39.40 -24.93
N VAL A 29 15.80 -38.73 -25.51
CA VAL A 29 16.78 -39.37 -26.40
C VAL A 29 17.60 -40.40 -25.63
N LEU A 30 18.09 -40.06 -24.44
CA LEU A 30 18.81 -40.99 -23.56
C LEU A 30 17.91 -42.17 -23.16
N ALA A 31 16.63 -41.93 -22.88
CA ALA A 31 15.68 -43.00 -22.58
C ALA A 31 15.47 -43.93 -23.77
N LYS A 32 15.37 -43.38 -24.99
CA LYS A 32 15.29 -44.18 -26.22
C LYS A 32 16.59 -44.97 -26.44
N ALA A 33 17.75 -44.35 -26.28
CA ALA A 33 19.03 -45.01 -26.47
C ALA A 33 19.30 -46.11 -25.43
N LYS A 34 18.92 -45.88 -24.17
CA LYS A 34 19.20 -46.79 -23.05
C LYS A 34 18.16 -47.88 -22.88
N TYR A 35 16.88 -47.57 -23.11
CA TYR A 35 15.75 -48.44 -22.78
C TYR A 35 14.88 -48.80 -24.00
N ASP A 36 15.20 -48.31 -25.19
CA ASP A 36 14.40 -48.44 -26.42
C ASP A 36 12.98 -47.84 -26.35
N ILE A 37 12.70 -47.02 -25.33
CA ILE A 37 11.39 -46.38 -25.11
C ILE A 37 11.32 -45.04 -25.84
N ASP A 38 10.38 -44.91 -26.79
CA ASP A 38 10.09 -43.64 -27.46
C ASP A 38 9.00 -42.86 -26.68
N ILE A 39 9.45 -41.93 -25.84
CA ILE A 39 8.56 -41.09 -25.03
C ILE A 39 7.66 -40.22 -25.92
N TYR A 40 8.15 -39.69 -27.04
CA TYR A 40 7.36 -38.84 -27.94
C TYR A 40 6.19 -39.57 -28.57
N LYS A 41 6.38 -40.85 -28.91
CA LYS A 41 5.29 -41.72 -29.36
C LYS A 41 4.29 -41.95 -28.22
N ASN A 42 4.79 -42.26 -27.03
CA ASN A 42 3.96 -42.65 -25.89
C ASN A 42 3.17 -41.49 -25.28
N LEU A 43 3.57 -40.23 -25.47
CA LEU A 43 2.80 -39.05 -25.03
C LEU A 43 1.42 -38.91 -25.69
N SER A 44 1.13 -39.69 -26.75
CA SER A 44 -0.22 -39.76 -27.35
C SER A 44 -1.12 -40.83 -26.70
N ASN A 45 -0.55 -41.68 -25.83
CA ASN A 45 -1.33 -42.69 -25.12
C ASN A 45 -2.22 -42.00 -24.08
N LYS A 46 -3.42 -42.53 -23.88
CA LYS A 46 -4.41 -42.05 -22.92
C LYS A 46 -4.72 -43.14 -21.92
N SER A 47 -4.71 -42.80 -20.63
CA SER A 47 -5.25 -43.70 -19.61
C SER A 47 -6.78 -43.70 -19.71
N PRO A 48 -7.48 -44.83 -19.52
CA PRO A 48 -8.95 -44.85 -19.38
C PRO A 48 -9.45 -43.96 -18.25
N ASP A 49 -8.62 -43.73 -17.22
CA ASP A 49 -8.94 -42.89 -16.07
C ASP A 49 -8.65 -41.40 -16.30
N GLU A 50 -8.02 -41.05 -17.43
CA GLU A 50 -7.74 -39.66 -17.77
C GLU A 50 -9.03 -38.96 -18.22
N PHE A 51 -9.38 -37.86 -17.58
CA PHE A 51 -10.52 -37.03 -17.96
C PHE A 51 -10.12 -35.57 -18.11
N VAL A 52 -10.90 -34.83 -18.90
CA VAL A 52 -10.79 -33.38 -18.99
C VAL A 52 -11.71 -32.76 -17.95
N ASP A 53 -11.20 -31.84 -17.14
CA ASP A 53 -12.02 -31.12 -16.16
C ASP A 53 -13.26 -30.50 -16.85
N PRO A 54 -14.48 -30.78 -16.37
CA PRO A 54 -15.71 -30.43 -17.09
C PRO A 54 -15.96 -28.92 -17.14
N ASP A 55 -15.56 -28.16 -16.11
CA ASP A 55 -15.74 -26.71 -16.09
C ASP A 55 -14.77 -26.04 -17.06
N LEU A 56 -13.52 -26.52 -17.09
CA LEU A 56 -12.52 -26.09 -18.06
C LEU A 56 -12.96 -26.44 -19.49
N ASP A 57 -13.37 -27.69 -19.75
CA ASP A 57 -13.83 -28.13 -21.08
C ASP A 57 -14.99 -27.26 -21.60
N TYR A 58 -15.98 -27.01 -20.76
CA TYR A 58 -17.11 -26.14 -21.08
C TYR A 58 -16.66 -24.72 -21.44
N LEU A 59 -15.85 -24.09 -20.58
CA LEU A 59 -15.39 -22.72 -20.79
C LEU A 59 -14.57 -22.60 -22.08
N ILE A 60 -13.68 -23.56 -22.34
CA ILE A 60 -12.79 -23.56 -23.50
C ILE A 60 -13.56 -23.82 -24.80
N LYS A 61 -14.45 -24.81 -24.87
CA LYS A 61 -15.30 -25.06 -26.06
C LYS A 61 -16.09 -23.81 -26.47
N LYS A 62 -16.53 -23.03 -25.49
CA LYS A 62 -17.26 -21.78 -25.72
C LYS A 62 -16.34 -20.66 -26.19
N ASN A 63 -15.17 -20.51 -25.60
CA ASN A 63 -14.21 -19.46 -25.93
C ASN A 63 -13.52 -19.66 -27.28
N ILE A 64 -13.22 -20.90 -27.65
CA ILE A 64 -12.59 -21.25 -28.94
C ILE A 64 -13.45 -20.80 -30.14
N LYS A 65 -14.76 -20.68 -29.98
CA LYS A 65 -15.67 -20.17 -31.03
C LYS A 65 -15.58 -18.65 -31.22
N LYS A 66 -14.92 -17.92 -30.31
CA LYS A 66 -14.85 -16.44 -30.34
C LYS A 66 -13.71 -15.96 -31.26
N LYS A 67 -13.92 -14.84 -31.94
CA LYS A 67 -12.90 -14.20 -32.83
C LYS A 67 -11.56 -13.91 -32.12
N ASN A 68 -11.59 -13.65 -30.81
CA ASN A 68 -10.39 -13.35 -30.03
C ASN A 68 -9.39 -14.51 -29.97
N ILE A 69 -9.81 -15.75 -30.26
CA ILE A 69 -8.89 -16.90 -30.28
C ILE A 69 -7.79 -16.74 -31.34
N ASN A 70 -8.09 -16.02 -32.43
CA ASN A 70 -7.12 -15.73 -33.49
C ASN A 70 -6.01 -14.77 -33.04
N LYS A 71 -6.16 -14.14 -31.86
CA LYS A 71 -5.10 -13.31 -31.29
C LYS A 71 -4.03 -14.15 -30.63
N ILE A 72 -4.31 -15.36 -30.14
CA ILE A 72 -3.31 -16.23 -29.48
C ILE A 72 -2.18 -16.54 -30.47
N VAL A 73 -0.93 -16.68 -29.99
CA VAL A 73 0.25 -16.94 -30.86
C VAL A 73 1.29 -17.87 -30.22
N SER A 74 1.26 -18.06 -28.91
CA SER A 74 2.27 -18.79 -28.15
C SER A 74 1.77 -20.08 -27.52
N LEU A 75 0.47 -20.42 -27.59
CA LEU A 75 -0.06 -21.72 -27.15
C LEU A 75 -1.09 -22.25 -28.15
N ASN A 76 -1.20 -23.57 -28.27
CA ASN A 76 -2.27 -24.21 -29.05
C ASN A 76 -3.61 -24.16 -28.28
N PRO A 77 -4.62 -23.39 -28.72
CA PRO A 77 -5.91 -23.30 -28.02
C PRO A 77 -6.68 -24.62 -27.94
N TYR A 78 -6.43 -25.52 -28.88
CA TYR A 78 -7.01 -26.87 -28.93
C TYR A 78 -6.15 -27.91 -28.22
N GLY A 79 -5.11 -27.49 -27.48
CA GLY A 79 -4.14 -28.37 -26.82
C GLY A 79 -4.72 -29.40 -25.86
N LEU A 80 -5.93 -29.18 -25.34
CA LEU A 80 -6.70 -30.16 -24.55
C LEU A 80 -7.14 -31.38 -25.37
N TYR A 81 -7.36 -31.19 -26.68
CA TYR A 81 -7.92 -32.19 -27.59
C TYR A 81 -6.90 -32.68 -28.64
N SER A 82 -5.63 -32.29 -28.50
CA SER A 82 -4.55 -32.80 -29.35
C SER A 82 -4.25 -34.26 -29.02
N ASN A 83 -3.76 -35.03 -30.01
CA ASN A 83 -3.44 -36.46 -29.83
C ASN A 83 -2.44 -36.65 -28.69
N ALA A 84 -1.37 -35.85 -28.70
CA ALA A 84 -0.52 -35.62 -27.54
C ALA A 84 -0.91 -34.26 -26.92
N PRO A 85 -1.61 -34.24 -25.78
CA PRO A 85 -2.10 -32.99 -25.21
C PRO A 85 -0.96 -32.05 -24.84
N SER A 86 -1.09 -30.78 -25.21
CA SER A 86 -0.19 -29.71 -24.75
C SER A 86 -0.76 -28.97 -23.55
N ILE A 87 -1.97 -29.33 -23.10
CA ILE A 87 -2.65 -28.78 -21.93
C ILE A 87 -3.25 -29.93 -21.13
N ALA A 88 -3.09 -29.89 -19.82
CA ALA A 88 -3.72 -30.82 -18.88
C ALA A 88 -4.17 -30.08 -17.62
N ALA A 89 -5.21 -30.60 -16.94
CA ALA A 89 -5.74 -29.97 -15.74
C ALA A 89 -6.18 -31.01 -14.70
N VAL A 90 -6.07 -30.64 -13.42
CA VAL A 90 -6.48 -31.49 -12.31
C VAL A 90 -6.95 -30.63 -11.13
N ARG A 91 -8.01 -31.07 -10.44
CA ARG A 91 -8.43 -30.46 -9.17
C ARG A 91 -7.59 -31.03 -8.04
N ALA A 92 -7.05 -30.15 -7.21
CA ALA A 92 -6.14 -30.52 -6.14
C ALA A 92 -6.23 -29.54 -4.98
N LYS A 93 -5.61 -29.92 -3.86
CA LYS A 93 -5.48 -29.08 -2.68
C LYS A 93 -4.07 -28.49 -2.57
N LEU A 94 -3.96 -27.32 -1.94
CA LEU A 94 -2.71 -26.69 -1.52
C LEU A 94 -2.68 -26.58 0.01
N ASP A 95 -1.55 -26.90 0.62
CA ASP A 95 -1.31 -26.56 2.03
C ASP A 95 -0.48 -25.28 2.08
N LEU A 96 -1.13 -24.20 2.53
CA LEU A 96 -0.55 -22.86 2.65
C LEU A 96 -0.63 -22.35 4.10
N LYS A 97 -0.91 -23.24 5.05
CA LYS A 97 -0.98 -22.91 6.47
C LYS A 97 0.35 -22.33 6.92
N ASN A 98 0.29 -21.30 7.77
CA ASN A 98 1.46 -20.58 8.30
C ASN A 98 2.31 -19.84 7.24
N ILE A 99 1.85 -19.77 5.99
CA ILE A 99 2.53 -19.01 4.93
C ILE A 99 1.76 -17.71 4.62
N ILE A 100 0.43 -17.77 4.58
CA ILE A 100 -0.48 -16.65 4.28
C ILE A 100 -1.72 -16.71 5.19
N ASN A 101 -2.47 -15.62 5.28
CA ASN A 101 -3.63 -15.49 6.16
C ASN A 101 -4.96 -15.66 5.40
N TYR A 102 -5.73 -16.68 5.74
CA TYR A 102 -7.07 -16.90 5.21
C TYR A 102 -7.96 -17.58 6.26
N THR A 103 -9.28 -17.37 6.13
CA THR A 103 -10.27 -18.03 6.99
C THR A 103 -10.72 -19.36 6.37
N LYS A 104 -11.23 -20.28 7.19
CA LYS A 104 -11.88 -21.50 6.72
C LYS A 104 -13.33 -21.18 6.36
N ASP A 105 -13.76 -21.59 5.17
CA ASP A 105 -15.15 -21.39 4.70
C ASP A 105 -15.85 -22.71 4.33
N GLY A 106 -15.15 -23.85 4.44
CA GLY A 106 -15.66 -25.17 4.11
C GLY A 106 -15.76 -25.47 2.61
N ASN A 107 -15.41 -24.51 1.75
CA ASN A 107 -15.54 -24.62 0.29
C ASN A 107 -14.24 -24.29 -0.44
N ILE A 108 -13.77 -23.06 -0.38
CA ILE A 108 -12.46 -22.70 -0.96
C ILE A 108 -11.33 -23.18 -0.05
N VAL A 109 -11.52 -23.05 1.26
CA VAL A 109 -10.62 -23.52 2.30
C VAL A 109 -11.38 -24.51 3.16
N ASP A 110 -10.98 -25.78 3.09
CA ASP A 110 -11.65 -26.84 3.81
C ASP A 110 -11.43 -26.76 5.33
N GLU A 111 -12.12 -27.62 6.07
CA GLU A 111 -12.04 -27.73 7.53
C GLU A 111 -10.61 -27.99 8.06
N ASN A 112 -9.76 -28.61 7.25
CA ASN A 112 -8.35 -28.90 7.55
C ASN A 112 -7.41 -27.73 7.19
N GLY A 113 -7.95 -26.63 6.65
CA GLY A 113 -7.21 -25.46 6.21
C GLY A 113 -6.49 -25.64 4.87
N LEU A 114 -6.85 -26.68 4.10
CA LEU A 114 -6.32 -26.91 2.76
C LEU A 114 -7.14 -26.14 1.74
N VAL A 115 -6.45 -25.54 0.76
CA VAL A 115 -7.07 -24.68 -0.25
C VAL A 115 -7.41 -25.50 -1.49
N ASN A 116 -8.69 -25.57 -1.85
CA ASN A 116 -9.17 -26.19 -3.06
C ASN A 116 -8.82 -25.33 -4.29
N CYS A 117 -8.22 -25.94 -5.31
CA CYS A 117 -7.87 -25.25 -6.55
C CYS A 117 -7.95 -26.17 -7.78
N LEU A 118 -8.13 -25.56 -8.95
CA LEU A 118 -7.87 -26.20 -10.23
C LEU A 118 -6.45 -25.83 -10.68
N LYS A 119 -5.63 -26.85 -10.93
CA LYS A 119 -4.28 -26.71 -11.48
C LYS A 119 -4.33 -26.99 -12.97
N VAL A 120 -3.79 -26.11 -13.80
CA VAL A 120 -3.68 -26.31 -15.25
C VAL A 120 -2.22 -26.18 -15.67
N ALA A 121 -1.71 -27.13 -16.44
CA ALA A 121 -0.39 -27.05 -17.07
C ALA A 121 -0.58 -26.80 -18.56
N ILE A 122 0.18 -25.84 -19.10
CA ILE A 122 0.17 -25.46 -20.52
C ILE A 122 1.60 -25.49 -21.02
N ASN A 123 1.84 -26.22 -22.09
CA ASN A 123 3.08 -26.15 -22.85
C ASN A 123 2.94 -25.08 -23.93
N TYR A 124 3.98 -24.25 -24.10
CA TYR A 124 4.00 -23.30 -25.19
C TYR A 124 4.00 -24.02 -26.54
N THR A 125 3.36 -23.39 -27.52
CA THR A 125 3.36 -23.80 -28.92
C THR A 125 3.54 -22.53 -29.73
N TRP A 126 4.79 -22.21 -30.04
CA TRP A 126 5.15 -20.94 -30.66
C TRP A 126 4.83 -20.99 -32.15
N TYR A 127 3.73 -20.34 -32.54
CA TYR A 127 3.40 -20.15 -33.95
C TYR A 127 4.23 -18.99 -34.49
N LEU A 128 5.26 -19.29 -35.30
CA LEU A 128 6.31 -18.33 -35.65
C LEU A 128 5.78 -17.03 -36.26
N ASN A 129 4.92 -17.12 -37.28
CA ASN A 129 4.34 -15.95 -37.94
C ASN A 129 3.47 -15.12 -36.98
N GLY A 130 2.74 -15.77 -36.08
CA GLY A 130 1.97 -15.10 -35.04
C GLY A 130 2.87 -14.35 -34.06
N ILE A 131 3.98 -14.96 -33.64
CA ILE A 131 4.96 -14.32 -32.76
C ILE A 131 5.63 -13.15 -33.47
N ALA A 132 6.06 -13.32 -34.72
CA ALA A 132 6.61 -12.25 -35.54
C ALA A 132 5.67 -11.04 -35.57
N THR A 133 4.39 -11.29 -35.84
CA THR A 133 3.34 -10.26 -35.82
C THR A 133 3.16 -9.62 -34.44
N ARG A 134 3.07 -10.42 -33.37
CA ARG A 134 2.86 -9.95 -31.99
C ARG A 134 4.02 -9.09 -31.48
N LEU A 135 5.24 -9.44 -31.87
CA LEU A 135 6.47 -8.75 -31.47
C LEU A 135 6.87 -7.64 -32.45
N GLY A 136 6.18 -7.50 -33.59
CA GLY A 136 6.53 -6.51 -34.62
C GLY A 136 7.85 -6.82 -35.33
N ILE A 137 8.23 -8.10 -35.42
CA ILE A 137 9.45 -8.56 -36.09
C ILE A 137 9.09 -9.02 -37.50
N ASN A 138 9.90 -8.66 -38.49
CA ASN A 138 9.75 -9.20 -39.84
C ASN A 138 9.96 -10.73 -39.84
N GLU A 139 9.05 -11.48 -40.47
CA GLU A 139 9.07 -12.95 -40.44
C GLU A 139 10.35 -13.52 -41.07
N ASP A 140 10.81 -12.97 -42.20
CA ASP A 140 12.01 -13.45 -42.89
C ASP A 140 13.24 -13.26 -42.00
N LYS A 141 13.35 -12.11 -41.34
CA LYS A 141 14.41 -11.87 -40.35
C LYS A 141 14.34 -12.91 -39.24
N LEU A 142 13.16 -13.17 -38.68
CA LEU A 142 12.99 -14.13 -37.60
C LEU A 142 13.38 -15.55 -38.06
N ARG A 143 12.91 -16.00 -39.22
CA ARG A 143 13.24 -17.29 -39.83
C ARG A 143 14.74 -17.45 -40.06
N ASN A 144 15.38 -16.44 -40.65
CA ASN A 144 16.83 -16.43 -40.87
C ASN A 144 17.59 -16.51 -39.55
N THR A 145 17.18 -15.77 -38.51
CA THR A 145 17.79 -15.88 -37.18
C THR A 145 17.61 -17.29 -36.57
N PHE A 146 16.44 -17.91 -36.71
CA PHE A 146 16.27 -19.32 -36.28
C PHE A 146 17.20 -20.26 -37.06
N TYR A 147 17.32 -20.10 -38.36
CA TYR A 147 18.28 -20.86 -39.16
C TYR A 147 19.73 -20.62 -38.71
N GLU A 148 20.13 -19.38 -38.43
CA GLU A 148 21.47 -19.05 -37.98
C GLU A 148 21.87 -19.75 -36.69
N TYR A 149 20.96 -19.78 -35.70
CA TYR A 149 21.24 -20.37 -34.38
C TYR A 149 21.13 -21.89 -34.38
N TYR A 150 20.20 -22.45 -35.16
CA TYR A 150 19.85 -23.87 -35.06
C TYR A 150 20.26 -24.72 -36.25
N LYS A 151 20.70 -24.09 -37.34
CA LYS A 151 21.18 -24.72 -38.57
C LYS A 151 20.19 -25.71 -39.21
N ASN A 152 18.89 -25.53 -38.96
CA ASN A 152 17.85 -26.34 -39.57
C ASN A 152 17.26 -25.59 -40.78
N SER A 153 17.53 -26.10 -41.98
CA SER A 153 17.07 -25.52 -43.26
C SER A 153 15.55 -25.43 -43.36
N ASP A 154 14.81 -26.22 -42.59
CA ASP A 154 13.36 -26.16 -42.55
C ASP A 154 12.85 -24.76 -42.16
N PHE A 155 13.57 -24.00 -41.32
CA PHE A 155 13.15 -22.63 -40.99
C PHE A 155 13.03 -21.71 -42.22
N LEU A 156 13.72 -22.04 -43.32
CA LEU A 156 13.71 -21.32 -44.59
C LEU A 156 12.65 -21.84 -45.57
N ASP A 157 11.94 -22.91 -45.24
CA ASP A 157 10.83 -23.44 -46.03
C ASP A 157 9.52 -22.74 -45.63
N TYR A 158 9.04 -21.85 -46.51
CA TYR A 158 7.81 -21.09 -46.31
C TYR A 158 6.54 -21.92 -46.58
N THR A 159 6.66 -23.11 -47.16
CA THR A 159 5.52 -24.03 -47.31
C THR A 159 5.18 -24.73 -45.99
N LYS A 160 6.14 -24.79 -45.06
CA LYS A 160 5.98 -25.34 -43.72
C LYS A 160 5.57 -24.28 -42.71
N GLN A 161 4.63 -24.63 -41.86
CA GLN A 161 4.31 -23.87 -40.65
C GLN A 161 5.30 -24.24 -39.54
N ILE A 162 5.88 -23.24 -38.87
CA ILE A 162 6.89 -23.44 -37.84
C ILE A 162 6.23 -23.39 -36.47
N TYR A 163 6.48 -24.45 -35.69
CA TYR A 163 6.01 -24.58 -34.32
C TYR A 163 7.21 -24.94 -33.44
N LEU A 164 7.70 -23.94 -32.72
CA LEU A 164 8.83 -24.20 -31.84
C LEU A 164 8.33 -24.93 -30.59
N PRO A 165 9.01 -26.01 -30.19
CA PRO A 165 8.64 -26.79 -29.02
C PRO A 165 8.86 -26.00 -27.72
N ASN A 166 8.34 -26.59 -26.65
CA ASN A 166 8.16 -26.01 -25.34
C ASN A 166 9.49 -25.54 -24.70
N LEU A 167 9.63 -24.22 -24.50
CA LEU A 167 10.61 -23.63 -23.59
C LEU A 167 9.87 -23.25 -22.31
N GLY A 168 9.92 -24.10 -21.27
CA GLY A 168 9.30 -23.86 -19.96
C GLY A 168 7.79 -23.61 -19.98
N GLY A 169 6.98 -24.52 -19.44
CA GLY A 169 5.52 -24.36 -19.41
C GLY A 169 4.95 -23.20 -18.57
N ILE A 170 3.63 -23.01 -18.66
CA ILE A 170 2.82 -22.15 -17.79
C ILE A 170 2.02 -23.05 -16.85
N SER A 171 2.00 -22.74 -15.57
CA SER A 171 1.07 -23.34 -14.61
C SER A 171 0.02 -22.31 -14.19
N LEU A 172 -1.25 -22.69 -14.19
CA LEU A 172 -2.33 -21.88 -13.64
C LEU A 172 -2.81 -22.50 -12.33
N PHE A 173 -3.08 -21.65 -11.36
CA PHE A 173 -3.81 -22.02 -10.14
C PHE A 173 -5.07 -21.17 -10.09
N VAL A 174 -6.22 -21.82 -10.20
CA VAL A 174 -7.54 -21.19 -10.16
C VAL A 174 -8.21 -21.52 -8.85
N PHE A 175 -8.69 -20.48 -8.18
CA PHE A 175 -9.45 -20.54 -6.93
C PHE A 175 -10.89 -20.06 -7.20
N GLY A 176 -11.87 -20.85 -6.74
CA GLY A 176 -13.29 -20.59 -6.99
C GLY A 176 -13.83 -21.28 -8.24
N ASP A 177 -15.05 -20.89 -8.64
CA ASP A 177 -15.76 -21.48 -9.77
C ASP A 177 -15.34 -20.82 -11.10
N LEU A 178 -14.64 -21.57 -11.93
CA LEU A 178 -14.12 -21.12 -13.21
C LEU A 178 -15.23 -20.65 -14.18
N LYS A 179 -16.46 -21.19 -14.08
CA LYS A 179 -17.59 -20.78 -14.94
C LYS A 179 -18.00 -19.32 -14.70
N LYS A 180 -17.72 -18.77 -13.52
CA LYS A 180 -18.04 -17.37 -13.20
C LYS A 180 -17.26 -16.35 -14.03
N LEU A 181 -16.18 -16.76 -14.72
CA LEU A 181 -15.49 -15.89 -15.68
C LEU A 181 -16.39 -15.41 -16.83
N GLU A 182 -17.53 -16.06 -17.05
CA GLU A 182 -18.52 -15.63 -18.05
C GLU A 182 -19.34 -14.42 -17.61
N ASP A 183 -19.56 -14.26 -16.31
CA ASP A 183 -20.31 -13.14 -15.77
C ASP A 183 -19.41 -11.90 -15.68
N LYS A 184 -19.84 -10.82 -16.33
CA LYS A 184 -19.15 -9.53 -16.35
C LYS A 184 -19.10 -8.86 -14.98
N LYS A 185 -19.98 -9.26 -14.04
CA LYS A 185 -20.02 -8.75 -12.67
C LYS A 185 -19.08 -9.49 -11.72
N THR A 186 -18.58 -10.66 -12.11
CA THR A 186 -17.65 -11.44 -11.28
C THR A 186 -16.41 -10.64 -10.95
N GLU A 187 -16.06 -10.60 -9.67
CA GLU A 187 -14.76 -10.10 -9.22
C GLU A 187 -13.66 -11.08 -9.64
N ILE A 188 -12.70 -10.60 -10.43
CA ILE A 188 -11.58 -11.40 -10.94
C ILE A 188 -10.26 -10.84 -10.40
N THR A 189 -9.58 -11.62 -9.57
CA THR A 189 -8.27 -11.27 -9.00
C THR A 189 -7.18 -12.09 -9.71
N VAL A 190 -6.16 -11.40 -10.24
CA VAL A 190 -5.13 -12.03 -11.06
C VAL A 190 -3.72 -11.62 -10.64
N ARG A 191 -2.81 -12.59 -10.67
CA ARG A 191 -1.37 -12.37 -10.68
C ARG A 191 -0.73 -13.09 -11.86
N ILE A 192 0.11 -12.35 -12.59
CA ILE A 192 0.97 -12.90 -13.63
C ILE A 192 2.40 -12.92 -13.08
N HIS A 193 2.86 -14.10 -12.70
CA HIS A 193 4.12 -14.34 -12.02
C HIS A 193 5.15 -14.95 -12.97
N ASP A 194 6.36 -14.40 -12.99
CA ASP A 194 7.50 -15.05 -13.65
C ASP A 194 8.30 -15.77 -12.56
N ALA A 195 8.68 -17.03 -12.83
CA ALA A 195 9.33 -17.90 -11.87
C ALA A 195 10.60 -17.31 -11.28
N CYS A 196 10.79 -17.57 -9.99
CA CYS A 196 11.98 -17.21 -9.25
C CYS A 196 12.26 -18.30 -8.20
N LEU A 197 12.89 -19.40 -8.59
CA LEU A 197 13.11 -20.60 -7.77
C LEU A 197 13.63 -20.25 -6.36
N ASN A 198 14.72 -19.49 -6.29
CA ASN A 198 15.31 -19.04 -5.02
C ASN A 198 14.34 -18.33 -4.07
N SER A 199 13.42 -17.51 -4.60
CA SER A 199 12.47 -16.77 -3.75
C SER A 199 11.22 -17.60 -3.52
N ASP A 200 10.63 -18.14 -4.58
CA ASP A 200 9.32 -18.80 -4.55
C ASP A 200 9.36 -20.08 -3.70
N CYS A 201 10.44 -20.86 -3.78
CA CYS A 201 10.59 -22.12 -3.04
C CYS A 201 11.38 -21.95 -1.74
N PHE A 202 12.46 -21.16 -1.76
CA PHE A 202 13.39 -21.05 -0.63
C PHE A 202 13.27 -19.75 0.16
N ARG A 203 12.30 -18.88 -0.16
CA ARG A 203 12.02 -17.62 0.53
C ARG A 203 13.23 -16.67 0.62
N GLY A 204 14.09 -16.66 -0.40
CA GLY A 204 15.22 -15.74 -0.48
C GLY A 204 14.79 -14.27 -0.38
N THR A 205 15.56 -13.48 0.37
CA THR A 205 15.26 -12.09 0.77
C THR A 205 15.81 -11.02 -0.18
N ILE A 206 16.63 -11.39 -1.16
CA ILE A 206 17.29 -10.44 -2.08
C ILE A 206 16.36 -9.89 -3.17
N CYS A 207 15.14 -10.43 -3.28
CA CYS A 207 14.14 -10.01 -4.25
C CYS A 207 12.71 -10.12 -3.72
N THR A 208 11.78 -9.44 -4.38
CA THR A 208 10.37 -9.37 -3.95
C THR A 208 9.45 -10.41 -4.60
N CYS A 209 9.97 -11.43 -5.27
CA CYS A 209 9.15 -12.38 -6.03
C CYS A 209 8.17 -13.16 -5.14
N SER A 210 8.67 -13.80 -4.08
CA SER A 210 7.86 -14.63 -3.18
C SER A 210 6.86 -13.84 -2.33
N PRO A 211 7.23 -12.73 -1.66
CA PRO A 211 6.26 -11.93 -0.91
C PRO A 211 5.08 -11.49 -1.76
N TYR A 212 5.34 -11.12 -3.02
CA TYR A 212 4.30 -10.70 -3.95
C TYR A 212 3.45 -11.87 -4.46
N LEU A 213 4.06 -13.04 -4.69
CA LEU A 213 3.32 -14.24 -5.05
C LEU A 213 2.38 -14.68 -3.92
N MET A 214 2.89 -14.71 -2.69
CA MET A 214 2.11 -15.11 -1.50
C MET A 214 0.96 -14.15 -1.24
N TRP A 215 1.23 -12.83 -1.26
CA TRP A 215 0.20 -11.82 -1.08
C TRP A 215 -0.90 -11.90 -2.16
N ALA A 216 -0.50 -12.16 -3.40
CA ALA A 216 -1.47 -12.35 -4.48
C ALA A 216 -2.30 -13.64 -4.33
N ILE A 217 -1.70 -14.75 -3.90
CA ILE A 217 -2.42 -16.00 -3.63
C ILE A 217 -3.45 -15.78 -2.52
N GLU A 218 -3.07 -15.11 -1.43
CA GLU A 218 -3.96 -14.75 -0.33
C GLU A 218 -5.20 -14.00 -0.83
N ASN A 219 -5.00 -12.97 -1.65
CA ASN A 219 -6.10 -12.18 -2.19
C ASN A 219 -6.91 -12.94 -3.25
N CYS A 220 -6.30 -13.83 -4.04
CA CYS A 220 -7.03 -14.73 -4.94
C CYS A 220 -7.98 -15.65 -4.17
N ILE A 221 -7.52 -16.20 -3.04
CA ILE A 221 -8.33 -17.04 -2.15
C ILE A 221 -9.48 -16.21 -1.57
N GLN A 222 -9.20 -15.04 -0.99
CA GLN A 222 -10.23 -14.17 -0.40
C GLN A 222 -11.28 -13.72 -1.42
N THR A 223 -10.88 -13.39 -2.65
CA THR A 223 -11.84 -13.10 -3.74
C THR A 223 -12.71 -14.32 -4.06
N ALA A 224 -12.12 -15.52 -4.12
CA ALA A 224 -12.88 -16.75 -4.36
C ALA A 224 -13.89 -17.03 -3.23
N GLN A 225 -13.52 -16.80 -1.96
CA GLN A 225 -14.39 -16.96 -0.79
C GLN A 225 -15.59 -16.01 -0.83
N LYS A 226 -15.41 -14.80 -1.39
CA LYS A 226 -16.49 -13.83 -1.64
C LYS A 226 -17.35 -14.18 -2.86
N GLY A 227 -17.10 -15.31 -3.50
CA GLY A 227 -17.83 -15.77 -4.68
C GLY A 227 -17.26 -15.26 -6.01
N GLY A 228 -16.10 -14.61 -6.03
CA GLY A 228 -15.35 -14.27 -7.24
C GLY A 228 -14.47 -15.41 -7.76
N VAL A 229 -13.46 -15.07 -8.57
CA VAL A 229 -12.46 -16.01 -9.10
C VAL A 229 -11.05 -15.43 -8.93
N GLY A 230 -10.18 -16.21 -8.29
CA GLY A 230 -8.76 -15.89 -8.15
C GLY A 230 -7.91 -16.73 -9.11
N ILE A 231 -6.95 -16.13 -9.82
CA ILE A 231 -6.08 -16.86 -10.76
C ILE A 231 -4.63 -16.41 -10.67
N ILE A 232 -3.74 -17.37 -10.45
CA ILE A 232 -2.29 -17.18 -10.60
C ILE A 232 -1.87 -17.81 -11.93
N PHE A 233 -1.27 -17.00 -12.80
CA PHE A 233 -0.55 -17.49 -13.97
C PHE A 233 0.95 -17.51 -13.63
N TYR A 234 1.52 -18.69 -13.53
CA TYR A 234 2.91 -18.92 -13.18
C TYR A 234 3.71 -19.32 -14.42
N PHE A 235 4.50 -18.39 -14.92
CA PHE A 235 5.35 -18.53 -16.10
C PHE A 235 6.73 -19.03 -15.69
N LYS A 236 7.23 -20.14 -16.25
CA LYS A 236 8.59 -20.66 -15.97
C LYS A 236 9.71 -19.84 -16.65
N LYS A 237 9.75 -18.53 -16.38
CA LYS A 237 10.66 -17.54 -16.96
C LYS A 237 11.72 -17.10 -15.94
N GLU A 238 12.56 -18.05 -15.51
CA GLU A 238 13.59 -17.80 -14.48
C GLU A 238 14.60 -16.72 -14.92
N GLY A 239 14.99 -15.85 -13.99
CA GLY A 239 16.05 -14.86 -14.22
C GLY A 239 15.77 -13.93 -15.41
N ARG A 240 14.51 -13.55 -15.65
CA ARG A 240 14.08 -12.79 -16.84
C ARG A 240 14.36 -13.52 -18.17
N CYS A 241 14.19 -14.85 -18.16
CA CYS A 241 14.56 -15.76 -19.24
C CYS A 241 16.07 -15.89 -19.51
N LEU A 242 16.95 -15.30 -18.69
CA LEU A 242 18.41 -15.50 -18.79
C LEU A 242 18.89 -16.74 -18.01
N GLY A 243 18.02 -17.37 -17.24
CA GLY A 243 18.33 -18.56 -16.45
C GLY A 243 19.00 -18.26 -15.10
N GLU A 244 19.10 -19.30 -14.27
CA GLU A 244 19.53 -19.19 -12.88
C GLU A 244 21.02 -18.85 -12.74
N VAL A 245 21.88 -19.40 -13.61
CA VAL A 245 23.32 -19.11 -13.58
C VAL A 245 23.60 -17.62 -13.77
N VAL A 246 22.97 -16.99 -14.78
CA VAL A 246 23.13 -15.55 -15.03
C VAL A 246 22.59 -14.74 -13.86
N LYS A 247 21.42 -15.12 -13.32
CA LYS A 247 20.84 -14.49 -12.13
C LYS A 247 21.79 -14.52 -10.94
N PHE A 248 22.46 -15.65 -10.67
CA PHE A 248 23.40 -15.75 -9.56
C PHE A 248 24.70 -14.98 -9.82
N ARG A 249 25.18 -14.91 -11.08
CA ARG A 249 26.27 -14.00 -11.44
C ARG A 249 25.90 -12.54 -11.17
N VAL A 250 24.67 -12.13 -11.48
CA VAL A 250 24.16 -10.78 -11.16
C VAL A 250 24.11 -10.57 -9.65
N TYR A 251 23.62 -11.54 -8.87
CA TYR A 251 23.58 -11.43 -7.41
C TYR A 251 24.98 -11.36 -6.79
N SER A 252 25.92 -12.17 -7.29
CA SER A 252 27.33 -12.11 -6.89
C SER A 252 27.95 -10.75 -7.21
N ALA A 253 27.68 -10.19 -8.39
CA ALA A 253 28.16 -8.86 -8.78
C ALA A 253 27.57 -7.73 -7.91
N ARG A 254 26.29 -7.85 -7.51
CA ARG A 254 25.64 -6.92 -6.56
C ARG A 254 26.28 -7.00 -5.18
N ALA A 255 26.49 -8.21 -4.66
CA ALA A 255 27.06 -8.43 -3.34
C ALA A 255 28.55 -8.04 -3.25
N GLY A 256 29.32 -8.22 -4.33
CA GLY A 256 30.76 -7.95 -4.37
C GLY A 256 31.17 -6.50 -4.69
N HIS A 257 30.21 -5.57 -4.82
CA HIS A 257 30.49 -4.18 -5.16
C HIS A 257 31.04 -3.38 -3.97
N LYS A 258 32.09 -2.57 -4.17
CA LYS A 258 32.78 -1.83 -3.10
C LYS A 258 31.88 -0.86 -2.33
N ASP A 259 30.88 -0.30 -3.00
CA ASP A 259 29.93 0.66 -2.39
C ASP A 259 28.64 -0.03 -1.89
N GLY A 260 28.60 -1.36 -1.86
CA GLY A 260 27.40 -2.14 -1.56
C GLY A 260 26.40 -2.22 -2.73
N ASP A 261 25.25 -2.85 -2.48
CA ASP A 261 24.16 -3.01 -3.46
C ASP A 261 23.35 -1.70 -3.56
N VAL A 262 23.38 -1.06 -4.74
CA VAL A 262 22.77 0.26 -4.97
C VAL A 262 21.82 0.26 -6.16
N SER A 263 20.72 0.99 -6.03
CA SER A 263 19.58 0.94 -6.98
C SER A 263 19.97 1.41 -8.40
N GLU A 264 20.89 2.38 -8.49
CA GLU A 264 21.35 3.00 -9.73
C GLU A 264 22.05 2.00 -10.66
N LYS A 265 22.70 0.98 -10.09
CA LYS A 265 23.46 -0.03 -10.85
C LYS A 265 22.69 -1.33 -11.05
N TYR A 266 21.47 -1.44 -10.51
CA TYR A 266 20.68 -2.67 -10.49
C TYR A 266 20.51 -3.30 -11.88
N PHE A 267 20.08 -2.51 -12.89
CA PHE A 267 19.95 -2.99 -14.27
C PHE A 267 21.29 -3.10 -15.00
N MET A 268 22.26 -2.24 -14.64
CA MET A 268 23.60 -2.24 -15.23
C MET A 268 24.35 -3.56 -15.00
N HIS A 269 24.20 -4.20 -13.84
CA HIS A 269 24.81 -5.51 -13.59
C HIS A 269 24.32 -6.59 -14.56
N THR A 270 23.01 -6.63 -14.84
CA THR A 270 22.45 -7.57 -15.83
C THR A 270 22.98 -7.25 -17.23
N LYS A 271 22.97 -5.98 -17.63
CA LYS A 271 23.49 -5.54 -18.92
C LYS A 271 24.97 -5.88 -19.12
N ASN A 272 25.80 -5.69 -18.10
CA ASN A 272 27.24 -6.01 -18.17
C ASN A 272 27.51 -7.52 -18.32
N ILE A 273 26.64 -8.37 -17.77
CA ILE A 273 26.81 -9.83 -17.80
C ILE A 273 26.18 -10.45 -19.06
N ALA A 274 25.00 -9.97 -19.45
CA ALA A 274 24.16 -10.59 -20.48
C ALA A 274 24.06 -9.75 -21.77
N GLY A 275 24.59 -8.53 -21.80
CA GLY A 275 24.45 -7.59 -22.92
C GLY A 275 23.09 -6.89 -23.00
N ILE A 276 22.14 -7.28 -22.15
CA ILE A 276 20.75 -6.80 -22.13
C ILE A 276 20.16 -6.92 -20.72
N GLU A 277 19.16 -6.11 -20.40
CA GLU A 277 18.59 -6.00 -19.05
C GLU A 277 17.40 -6.96 -18.81
N ASP A 278 16.67 -7.28 -19.86
CA ASP A 278 15.46 -8.11 -19.84
C ASP A 278 15.20 -8.71 -21.23
N ILE A 279 14.97 -10.02 -21.31
CA ILE A 279 14.58 -10.72 -22.55
C ILE A 279 13.23 -11.42 -22.40
N ARG A 280 12.41 -10.99 -21.42
CA ARG A 280 11.03 -11.45 -21.31
C ARG A 280 10.18 -10.77 -22.37
N PHE A 281 9.79 -11.53 -23.38
CA PHE A 281 8.72 -11.15 -24.31
C PHE A 281 7.35 -11.27 -23.63
N GLN A 282 6.99 -10.25 -22.84
CA GLN A 282 5.72 -10.22 -22.09
C GLN A 282 4.52 -10.02 -23.00
N GLU A 283 4.73 -9.55 -24.22
CA GLU A 283 3.70 -9.48 -25.26
C GLU A 283 3.06 -10.83 -25.52
N LEU A 284 3.75 -11.95 -25.27
CA LEU A 284 3.22 -13.32 -25.43
C LEU A 284 2.39 -13.78 -24.21
N MET A 285 2.58 -13.18 -23.03
CA MET A 285 1.92 -13.60 -21.79
C MET A 285 0.38 -13.53 -21.77
N PRO A 286 -0.33 -12.69 -22.56
CA PRO A 286 -1.80 -12.60 -22.46
C PRO A 286 -2.54 -13.82 -22.99
N ASP A 287 -1.87 -14.69 -23.74
CA ASP A 287 -2.48 -15.82 -24.44
C ASP A 287 -3.29 -16.79 -23.54
N PRO A 288 -2.78 -17.26 -22.37
CA PRO A 288 -3.59 -18.06 -21.45
C PRO A 288 -4.81 -17.31 -20.89
N LEU A 289 -4.76 -15.98 -20.75
CA LEU A 289 -5.91 -15.19 -20.32
C LEU A 289 -6.97 -15.10 -21.43
N LEU A 290 -6.52 -14.91 -22.68
CA LEU A 290 -7.40 -14.93 -23.86
C LEU A 290 -8.06 -16.29 -24.04
N TRP A 291 -7.33 -17.37 -23.76
CA TRP A 291 -7.83 -18.74 -23.81
C TRP A 291 -8.94 -18.99 -22.77
N LEU A 292 -8.75 -18.49 -21.53
CA LEU A 292 -9.81 -18.47 -20.51
C LEU A 292 -10.95 -17.47 -20.80
N GLY A 293 -10.81 -16.62 -21.82
CA GLY A 293 -11.84 -15.67 -22.23
C GLY A 293 -11.92 -14.40 -21.37
N ILE A 294 -10.89 -14.14 -20.56
CA ILE A 294 -10.81 -12.97 -19.66
C ILE A 294 -10.70 -11.70 -20.51
N LYS A 295 -11.54 -10.71 -20.20
CA LYS A 295 -11.52 -9.36 -20.81
C LYS A 295 -11.30 -8.24 -19.80
N LYS A 296 -11.65 -8.49 -18.54
CA LYS A 296 -11.54 -7.56 -17.43
C LYS A 296 -10.93 -8.31 -16.26
N ILE A 297 -10.00 -7.66 -15.57
CA ILE A 297 -9.45 -8.06 -14.29
C ILE A 297 -9.88 -6.99 -13.29
N THR A 298 -10.55 -7.38 -12.21
CA THR A 298 -10.91 -6.42 -11.15
C THR A 298 -9.67 -6.01 -10.39
N ASN A 299 -8.88 -6.98 -9.93
CA ASN A 299 -7.69 -6.74 -9.11
C ASN A 299 -6.44 -7.36 -9.75
N LEU A 300 -5.56 -6.54 -10.31
CA LEU A 300 -4.27 -6.97 -10.85
C LEU A 300 -3.15 -6.71 -9.85
N TYR A 301 -2.56 -7.77 -9.33
CA TYR A 301 -1.42 -7.70 -8.43
C TYR A 301 -0.12 -7.59 -9.24
N SER A 302 0.20 -6.40 -9.73
CA SER A 302 1.43 -6.16 -10.50
C SER A 302 1.85 -4.68 -10.61
N MET A 303 3.10 -4.39 -10.24
CA MET A 303 3.77 -3.11 -10.51
C MET A 303 4.27 -2.98 -11.96
N SER A 304 4.33 -4.09 -12.73
CA SER A 304 4.99 -4.09 -14.04
C SER A 304 4.15 -3.41 -15.12
N ASN A 305 4.65 -2.31 -15.65
CA ASN A 305 4.02 -1.61 -16.77
C ASN A 305 4.11 -2.37 -18.08
N ILE A 306 5.15 -3.17 -18.29
CA ILE A 306 5.27 -4.03 -19.48
C ILE A 306 4.15 -5.06 -19.49
N LYS A 307 3.90 -5.72 -18.34
CA LYS A 307 2.77 -6.66 -18.17
C LYS A 307 1.44 -5.98 -18.40
N TYR A 308 1.18 -4.85 -17.74
CA TYR A 308 -0.06 -4.10 -17.91
C TYR A 308 -0.29 -3.65 -19.36
N SER A 309 0.75 -3.16 -20.03
CA SER A 309 0.69 -2.73 -21.43
C SER A 309 0.41 -3.89 -22.38
N ALA A 310 1.01 -5.06 -22.16
CA ALA A 310 0.75 -6.26 -22.95
C ALA A 310 -0.72 -6.73 -22.81
N LEU A 311 -1.31 -6.64 -21.61
CA LEU A 311 -2.74 -6.92 -21.41
C LEU A 311 -3.63 -5.93 -22.17
N ASN A 312 -3.39 -4.64 -22.00
CA ASN A 312 -4.18 -3.59 -22.66
C ASN A 312 -4.13 -3.69 -24.19
N LYS A 313 -2.95 -3.96 -24.77
CA LYS A 313 -2.79 -4.19 -26.22
C LYS A 313 -3.67 -5.34 -26.73
N MET A 314 -3.92 -6.35 -25.90
CA MET A 314 -4.79 -7.48 -26.25
C MET A 314 -6.27 -7.24 -25.94
N GLY A 315 -6.61 -6.09 -25.34
CA GLY A 315 -7.97 -5.72 -24.95
C GLY A 315 -8.39 -6.32 -23.61
N ILE A 316 -7.42 -6.61 -22.73
CA ILE A 316 -7.67 -7.04 -21.35
C ILE A 316 -7.38 -5.86 -20.43
N TYR A 317 -8.42 -5.32 -19.80
CA TYR A 317 -8.30 -4.17 -18.90
C TYR A 317 -8.22 -4.60 -17.44
N ALA A 318 -7.40 -3.92 -16.64
CA ALA A 318 -7.40 -4.08 -15.18
C ALA A 318 -7.96 -2.82 -14.51
N GLU A 319 -8.98 -2.98 -13.67
CA GLU A 319 -9.61 -1.88 -12.92
C GLU A 319 -8.68 -1.36 -11.83
N ASN A 320 -8.25 -2.26 -10.95
CA ASN A 320 -7.35 -1.94 -9.85
C ASN A 320 -5.97 -2.56 -10.11
N ARG A 321 -4.91 -1.80 -9.83
CA ARG A 321 -3.52 -2.28 -9.82
C ARG A 321 -2.95 -2.10 -8.42
N TYR A 322 -2.35 -3.17 -7.92
CA TYR A 322 -1.81 -3.20 -6.57
C TYR A 322 -0.29 -3.38 -6.62
N ASP A 323 0.45 -2.43 -6.05
CA ASP A 323 1.87 -2.52 -5.73
C ASP A 323 2.11 -3.32 -4.44
N LEU A 324 3.30 -3.89 -4.28
CA LEU A 324 3.61 -4.67 -3.09
C LEU A 324 3.67 -3.72 -1.86
N PRO A 325 2.95 -4.01 -0.76
CA PRO A 325 3.06 -3.24 0.48
C PRO A 325 4.51 -3.20 0.97
N LEU A 326 4.92 -2.05 1.50
CA LEU A 326 6.29 -1.83 1.96
C LEU A 326 6.66 -2.78 3.10
N SER A 327 5.72 -3.15 3.97
CA SER A 327 5.90 -4.15 5.03
C SER A 327 6.20 -5.55 4.52
N LEU A 328 5.83 -5.87 3.29
CA LEU A 328 6.08 -7.17 2.68
C LEU A 328 7.40 -7.19 1.88
N ILE A 329 8.09 -6.06 1.73
CA ILE A 329 9.39 -5.98 1.07
C ILE A 329 10.47 -6.39 2.05
N PRO A 330 11.26 -7.45 1.76
CA PRO A 330 12.42 -7.79 2.58
C PRO A 330 13.46 -6.65 2.56
N PRO A 331 14.21 -6.41 3.67
CA PRO A 331 15.19 -5.31 3.75
C PRO A 331 16.19 -5.25 2.58
N GLN A 332 16.67 -6.41 2.10
CA GLN A 332 17.62 -6.47 0.98
C GLN A 332 16.98 -6.26 -0.40
N ALA A 333 15.66 -6.34 -0.50
CA ALA A 333 14.93 -6.19 -1.75
C ALA A 333 14.47 -4.73 -2.02
N HIS A 334 14.69 -3.79 -1.09
CA HIS A 334 14.41 -2.37 -1.34
C HIS A 334 15.19 -1.82 -2.52
N VAL A 335 16.44 -2.25 -2.69
CA VAL A 335 17.29 -1.87 -3.84
C VAL A 335 16.60 -2.22 -5.18
N GLU A 336 15.95 -3.38 -5.26
CA GLU A 336 15.20 -3.81 -6.44
C GLU A 336 13.94 -2.94 -6.66
N ILE A 337 13.19 -2.64 -5.59
CA ILE A 337 11.95 -1.87 -5.69
C ILE A 337 12.24 -0.42 -6.06
N ASP A 338 13.23 0.20 -5.44
CA ASP A 338 13.65 1.58 -5.74
C ASP A 338 14.11 1.71 -7.19
N ALA A 339 14.91 0.76 -7.67
CA ALA A 339 15.34 0.72 -9.07
C ALA A 339 14.14 0.60 -10.02
N LYS A 340 13.18 -0.27 -9.71
CA LYS A 340 11.96 -0.43 -10.52
C LYS A 340 11.10 0.82 -10.54
N ILE A 341 10.90 1.48 -9.40
CA ILE A 341 10.12 2.72 -9.32
C ILE A 341 10.82 3.83 -10.12
N LYS A 342 12.17 3.95 -10.02
CA LYS A 342 12.96 4.90 -10.84
C LYS A 342 12.80 4.65 -12.34
N GLU A 343 12.76 3.39 -12.77
CA GLU A 343 12.47 2.98 -14.17
C GLU A 343 10.97 3.10 -14.54
N GLY A 344 10.18 3.76 -13.70
CA GLY A 344 8.79 4.09 -13.99
C GLY A 344 7.80 2.96 -13.75
N TYR A 345 8.13 1.93 -12.95
CA TYR A 345 7.13 0.93 -12.53
C TYR A 345 6.00 1.59 -11.72
N PHE A 346 4.80 1.01 -11.77
CA PHE A 346 3.64 1.52 -11.04
C PHE A 346 3.87 1.45 -9.53
N ALA A 347 3.75 2.60 -8.87
CA ALA A 347 3.64 2.75 -7.43
C ALA A 347 2.40 3.62 -7.16
N ASN A 348 1.59 3.25 -6.19
CA ASN A 348 0.34 3.96 -5.94
C ASN A 348 0.63 5.29 -5.22
N GLU A 349 0.49 6.42 -5.91
CA GLU A 349 0.67 7.76 -5.31
C GLU A 349 -0.35 8.05 -4.19
N ASN A 350 -1.45 7.28 -4.12
CA ASN A 350 -2.41 7.34 -3.00
C ASN A 350 -1.82 6.85 -1.66
N ASN A 351 -0.67 6.16 -1.66
CA ASN A 351 -0.04 5.65 -0.45
C ASN A 351 0.35 6.75 0.55
N LEU A 352 0.54 8.00 0.10
CA LEU A 352 0.88 9.14 0.97
C LEU A 352 -0.36 9.80 1.60
N LYS A 353 -1.57 9.45 1.19
CA LYS A 353 -2.83 9.95 1.78
C LYS A 353 -3.53 8.93 2.68
N ASP A 354 -3.11 7.68 2.59
CA ASP A 354 -3.67 6.59 3.38
C ASP A 354 -2.97 6.48 4.75
N ILE A 355 -3.70 6.79 5.82
CA ILE A 355 -3.15 6.73 7.18
C ILE A 355 -2.81 5.30 7.61
N SER A 356 -3.42 4.27 7.02
CA SER A 356 -3.10 2.87 7.33
C SER A 356 -1.64 2.54 7.00
N LYS A 357 -1.06 3.23 6.02
CA LYS A 357 0.36 3.12 5.65
C LYS A 357 1.29 3.76 6.67
N THR A 358 0.82 4.73 7.45
CA THR A 358 1.63 5.35 8.51
C THR A 358 2.11 4.32 9.53
N ARG A 359 1.22 3.45 10.01
CA ARG A 359 1.60 2.38 10.95
C ARG A 359 2.59 1.42 10.35
N GLU A 360 2.34 1.00 9.11
CA GLU A 360 3.18 0.07 8.36
C GLU A 360 4.62 0.60 8.26
N LEU A 361 4.75 1.87 7.87
CA LEU A 361 6.03 2.55 7.68
C LEU A 361 6.72 2.86 9.02
N CYS A 362 5.97 3.26 10.03
CA CYS A 362 6.50 3.45 11.38
C CYS A 362 7.00 2.13 11.98
N HIS A 363 6.30 1.02 11.75
CA HIS A 363 6.73 -0.31 12.17
C HIS A 363 8.01 -0.75 11.44
N PHE A 364 8.14 -0.46 10.14
CA PHE A 364 9.38 -0.70 9.40
C PHE A 364 10.59 0.00 10.04
N ILE A 365 10.44 1.30 10.33
CA ILE A 365 11.51 2.07 10.99
C ILE A 365 11.77 1.57 12.41
N TYR A 366 10.73 1.16 13.15
CA TYR A 366 10.89 0.51 14.45
C TYR A 366 11.76 -0.75 14.34
N ASN A 367 11.48 -1.64 13.39
CA ASN A 367 12.28 -2.87 13.20
C ASN A 367 13.73 -2.55 12.80
N TYR A 368 13.94 -1.52 11.97
CA TYR A 368 15.28 -1.02 11.63
C TYR A 368 16.06 -0.58 12.87
N VAL A 369 15.42 0.14 13.80
CA VAL A 369 16.04 0.59 15.06
C VAL A 369 16.22 -0.59 16.04
N GLU A 370 15.23 -1.47 16.17
CA GLU A 370 15.26 -2.65 17.05
C GLU A 370 16.40 -3.61 16.67
N ASN A 371 16.63 -3.81 15.37
CA ASN A 371 17.76 -4.58 14.83
C ASN A 371 19.11 -3.85 14.92
N ASN A 372 19.18 -2.75 15.70
CA ASN A 372 20.38 -1.96 15.97
C ASN A 372 21.00 -1.29 14.72
N GLN A 373 20.24 -1.15 13.64
CA GLN A 373 20.74 -0.60 12.36
C GLN A 373 20.69 0.94 12.33
N SER A 374 19.84 1.58 13.14
CA SER A 374 19.80 3.03 13.30
C SER A 374 21.10 3.57 13.86
N LYS A 375 21.56 4.73 13.37
CA LYS A 375 22.70 5.45 13.94
C LYS A 375 22.34 6.33 15.13
N TYR A 376 21.05 6.58 15.36
CA TYR A 376 20.57 7.60 16.30
C TYR A 376 20.01 7.00 17.59
N PHE A 377 19.21 5.93 17.48
CA PHE A 377 18.41 5.44 18.60
C PHE A 377 18.67 3.97 18.90
N LYS A 378 18.39 3.59 20.14
CA LYS A 378 18.28 2.22 20.63
C LYS A 378 16.98 2.10 21.42
N ILE A 379 16.29 0.97 21.27
CA ILE A 379 15.05 0.69 22.00
C ILE A 379 15.35 -0.21 23.20
N ASN A 380 14.84 0.17 24.36
CA ASN A 380 14.98 -0.62 25.59
C ASN A 380 13.69 -1.40 25.87
N SER A 381 13.49 -2.49 25.14
CA SER A 381 12.24 -3.27 25.19
C SER A 381 11.97 -3.89 26.57
N ASN A 382 13.02 -4.14 27.36
CA ASN A 382 12.93 -4.78 28.68
C ASN A 382 12.23 -3.92 29.74
N ILE A 383 12.24 -2.59 29.59
CA ILE A 383 11.63 -1.68 30.56
C ILE A 383 10.21 -1.26 30.18
N ILE A 384 9.74 -1.59 28.97
CA ILE A 384 8.42 -1.15 28.48
C ILE A 384 7.31 -1.56 29.46
N SER A 385 7.27 -2.83 29.88
CA SER A 385 6.23 -3.30 30.82
C SER A 385 6.27 -2.56 32.16
N LYS A 386 7.46 -2.24 32.68
CA LYS A 386 7.63 -1.44 33.91
C LYS A 386 7.08 -0.02 33.72
N GLN A 387 7.35 0.60 32.58
CA GLN A 387 6.86 1.95 32.30
C GLN A 387 5.35 1.99 32.07
N ILE A 388 4.75 0.93 31.52
CA ILE A 388 3.29 0.80 31.41
C ILE A 388 2.65 0.75 32.80
N LEU A 389 3.21 0.00 33.76
CA LEU A 389 2.71 0.00 35.14
C LEU A 389 2.80 1.38 35.81
N ASN A 390 3.88 2.12 35.56
CA ASN A 390 4.03 3.50 36.05
C ASN A 390 2.99 4.44 35.40
N LEU A 391 2.73 4.26 34.11
CA LEU A 391 1.71 4.99 33.38
C LEU A 391 0.31 4.71 33.95
N GLY A 392 0.02 3.45 34.29
CA GLY A 392 -1.23 3.04 34.96
C GLY A 392 -1.44 3.71 36.30
N LYS A 393 -0.40 3.79 37.14
CA LYS A 393 -0.46 4.56 38.41
C LYS A 393 -0.78 6.03 38.16
N PHE A 394 -0.08 6.65 37.21
CA PHE A 394 -0.27 8.06 36.86
C PHE A 394 -1.69 8.35 36.34
N ILE A 395 -2.23 7.49 35.47
CA ILE A 395 -3.61 7.64 34.97
C ILE A 395 -4.59 7.46 36.13
N LYS A 396 -4.42 6.44 36.97
CA LYS A 396 -5.33 6.15 38.09
C LYS A 396 -5.37 7.25 39.14
N GLU A 397 -4.24 7.92 39.41
CA GLU A 397 -4.17 9.09 40.30
C GLU A 397 -5.04 10.26 39.80
N ARG A 398 -5.16 10.42 38.48
CA ARG A 398 -5.92 11.51 37.85
C ARG A 398 -7.37 11.12 37.53
N TYR A 399 -7.57 9.85 37.21
CA TYR A 399 -8.82 9.25 36.77
C TYR A 399 -9.00 7.91 37.52
N PRO A 400 -9.54 7.92 38.75
CA PRO A 400 -9.65 6.73 39.59
C PRO A 400 -10.34 5.54 38.93
N ASN A 401 -11.26 5.80 37.99
CA ASN A 401 -12.03 4.81 37.24
C ASN A 401 -11.46 4.50 35.84
N PHE A 402 -10.24 4.95 35.52
CA PHE A 402 -9.67 4.86 34.16
C PHE A 402 -10.61 5.44 33.10
N SER A 403 -11.07 6.67 33.29
CA SER A 403 -11.96 7.36 32.36
C SER A 403 -11.41 8.74 31.95
N PRO A 404 -10.20 8.80 31.36
CA PRO A 404 -9.65 10.05 30.85
C PRO A 404 -10.51 10.60 29.69
N THR A 405 -10.48 11.92 29.50
CA THR A 405 -11.07 12.57 28.33
C THR A 405 -10.27 12.25 27.07
N ASN A 406 -10.87 12.48 25.90
CA ASN A 406 -10.19 12.33 24.62
C ASN A 406 -9.11 13.40 24.43
N HIS A 407 -8.06 13.08 23.68
CA HIS A 407 -7.04 14.04 23.25
C HIS A 407 -7.57 14.95 22.15
N SER A 408 -8.44 15.88 22.56
CA SER A 408 -9.30 16.68 21.69
C SER A 408 -8.98 18.17 21.79
N ARG A 409 -9.24 18.90 20.69
CA ARG A 409 -9.20 20.36 20.69
C ARG A 409 -10.30 20.97 21.55
N LEU A 410 -11.42 20.26 21.77
CA LEU A 410 -12.55 20.75 22.59
C LEU A 410 -12.14 21.09 24.02
N GLU A 411 -11.22 20.31 24.61
CA GLU A 411 -10.66 20.54 25.95
C GLU A 411 -9.98 21.92 26.10
N HIS A 412 -9.53 22.50 24.98
CA HIS A 412 -8.83 23.79 24.95
C HIS A 412 -9.75 24.97 24.57
N LEU A 413 -11.01 24.71 24.16
CA LEU A 413 -12.00 25.72 23.80
C LEU A 413 -12.90 26.06 25.00
N LEU A 414 -12.30 26.65 26.04
CA LEU A 414 -13.00 26.91 27.32
C LEU A 414 -14.28 27.74 27.11
N GLY A 415 -15.43 27.20 27.54
CA GLY A 415 -16.74 27.86 27.40
C GLY A 415 -17.49 27.55 26.08
N TRP A 416 -17.00 26.62 25.25
CA TRP A 416 -17.66 26.26 23.99
C TRP A 416 -19.11 25.76 24.20
N LYS A 417 -19.40 25.05 25.30
CA LYS A 417 -20.77 24.59 25.61
C LYS A 417 -21.74 25.76 25.78
N ASP A 418 -21.31 26.86 26.40
CA ASP A 418 -22.13 28.05 26.56
C ASP A 418 -22.28 28.83 25.25
N LEU A 419 -21.23 28.85 24.42
CA LEU A 419 -21.30 29.38 23.06
C LEU A 419 -22.35 28.63 22.21
N VAL A 420 -22.34 27.29 22.24
CA VAL A 420 -23.34 26.47 21.54
C VAL A 420 -24.77 26.73 22.03
N LYS A 421 -24.96 26.90 23.34
CA LYS A 421 -26.26 27.26 23.93
C LYS A 421 -26.76 28.63 23.45
N SER A 422 -25.86 29.57 23.21
CA SER A 422 -26.21 30.93 22.74
C SER A 422 -26.77 30.96 21.32
N TRP A 423 -26.49 29.95 20.49
CA TRP A 423 -26.93 29.93 19.10
C TRP A 423 -28.41 29.55 18.95
N LYS A 424 -29.17 30.45 18.31
CA LYS A 424 -30.58 30.25 17.93
C LYS A 424 -30.68 29.64 16.53
N CYS A 425 -30.32 28.37 16.38
CA CYS A 425 -30.38 27.62 15.13
C CYS A 425 -30.65 26.12 15.39
N SER A 426 -30.85 25.34 14.31
CA SER A 426 -31.05 23.89 14.38
C SER A 426 -29.84 23.17 14.99
N LEU A 427 -30.06 21.99 15.58
CA LEU A 427 -28.98 21.16 16.12
C LEU A 427 -27.91 20.87 15.06
N LYS A 428 -28.34 20.55 13.84
CA LYS A 428 -27.46 20.34 12.69
C LYS A 428 -26.53 21.54 12.47
N GLU A 429 -27.07 22.75 12.44
CA GLU A 429 -26.25 23.94 12.26
C GLU A 429 -25.31 24.17 13.45
N LYS A 430 -25.74 23.91 14.70
CA LYS A 430 -24.83 23.98 15.87
C LYS A 430 -23.62 23.06 15.72
N ILE A 431 -23.83 21.83 15.25
CA ILE A 431 -22.75 20.87 15.00
C ILE A 431 -21.85 21.39 13.87
N MET A 432 -22.41 21.85 12.76
CA MET A 432 -21.64 22.42 11.63
C MET A 432 -20.77 23.62 12.06
N ARG A 433 -21.27 24.50 12.92
CA ARG A 433 -20.52 25.64 13.48
C ARG A 433 -19.39 25.20 14.40
N MET A 434 -19.60 24.14 15.19
CA MET A 434 -18.53 23.57 16.00
C MET A 434 -17.46 22.90 15.15
N ILE A 435 -17.84 22.18 14.10
CA ILE A 435 -16.88 21.62 13.12
C ILE A 435 -16.04 22.76 12.52
N ASP A 436 -16.67 23.84 12.07
CA ASP A 436 -15.96 25.03 11.56
C ASP A 436 -14.94 25.57 12.55
N LEU A 437 -15.36 25.80 13.80
CA LEU A 437 -14.49 26.31 14.86
C LEU A 437 -13.31 25.35 15.13
N ILE A 438 -13.55 24.04 15.20
CA ILE A 438 -12.49 23.05 15.42
C ILE A 438 -11.48 23.06 14.27
N PHE A 439 -11.93 23.13 13.02
CA PHE A 439 -11.02 23.16 11.86
C PHE A 439 -10.03 24.33 11.93
N VAL A 440 -10.52 25.56 12.04
CA VAL A 440 -9.61 26.73 12.10
C VAL A 440 -8.76 26.69 13.37
N SER A 441 -9.28 26.16 14.47
CA SER A 441 -8.55 26.05 15.72
C SER A 441 -7.41 25.03 15.69
N VAL A 442 -7.58 23.91 14.98
CA VAL A 442 -6.52 22.91 14.77
C VAL A 442 -5.45 23.42 13.81
N PHE A 443 -5.84 23.99 12.65
CA PHE A 443 -4.87 24.47 11.66
C PHE A 443 -4.13 25.74 12.08
N LEU A 444 -4.67 26.48 13.05
CA LEU A 444 -4.00 27.59 13.72
C LEU A 444 -3.21 27.15 14.96
N ASP A 445 -3.17 25.87 15.32
CA ASP A 445 -2.34 25.39 16.43
C ASP A 445 -0.95 24.95 15.94
N ALA A 446 0.09 25.59 16.45
CA ALA A 446 1.49 25.32 16.12
C ALA A 446 2.39 25.99 17.15
N GLY A 447 2.35 25.55 18.40
CA GLY A 447 3.26 26.03 19.45
C GLY A 447 3.18 27.53 19.75
N ALA A 448 2.73 27.89 20.95
CA ALA A 448 2.65 29.30 21.34
C ALA A 448 4.02 29.93 21.70
N GLY A 449 5.06 29.13 21.90
CA GLY A 449 6.28 29.57 22.59
C GLY A 449 6.03 29.82 24.09
N ASN A 450 7.08 30.20 24.82
CA ASN A 450 7.03 30.38 26.29
C ASN A 450 6.70 31.84 26.68
N GLU A 451 6.86 32.78 25.75
CA GLU A 451 6.71 34.23 26.00
C GLU A 451 5.31 34.76 25.71
N TRP A 452 4.58 34.15 24.76
CA TRP A 452 3.27 34.64 24.34
C TRP A 452 2.17 34.31 25.36
N SER A 453 1.22 35.23 25.48
CA SER A 453 -0.03 35.00 26.21
C SER A 453 -1.21 35.71 25.58
N TYR A 454 -2.40 35.13 25.73
CA TYR A 454 -3.67 35.73 25.34
C TYR A 454 -4.37 36.29 26.57
N LYS A 455 -4.73 37.57 26.54
CA LYS A 455 -5.48 38.23 27.62
C LYS A 455 -6.95 38.36 27.23
N LEU A 456 -7.84 37.90 28.10
CA LEU A 456 -9.27 38.07 27.93
C LEU A 456 -9.88 38.46 29.27
N LYS A 457 -10.44 39.68 29.33
CA LYS A 457 -10.82 40.31 30.60
C LYS A 457 -9.62 40.29 31.57
N ASP A 458 -9.82 39.90 32.83
CA ASP A 458 -8.77 39.83 33.84
C ASP A 458 -7.98 38.51 33.85
N LYS A 459 -8.20 37.62 32.86
CA LYS A 459 -7.53 36.31 32.78
C LYS A 459 -6.46 36.29 31.70
N LYS A 460 -5.33 35.65 32.03
CA LYS A 460 -4.20 35.38 31.13
C LYS A 460 -4.18 33.89 30.80
N TYR A 461 -4.16 33.58 29.51
CA TYR A 461 -4.08 32.22 29.00
C TYR A 461 -2.77 32.05 28.21
N THR A 462 -2.16 30.87 28.27
CA THR A 462 -0.90 30.55 27.58
C THR A 462 -1.06 29.24 26.82
N ARG A 463 -0.10 28.90 25.96
CA ARG A 463 -0.04 27.59 25.28
C ARG A 463 -1.33 27.28 24.49
N SER A 464 -1.73 26.01 24.45
CA SER A 464 -2.85 25.51 23.66
C SER A 464 -4.18 26.13 24.10
N GLU A 465 -4.37 26.40 25.39
CA GLU A 465 -5.53 27.08 25.97
C GLU A 465 -5.61 28.53 25.47
N GLY A 466 -4.48 29.25 25.48
CA GLY A 466 -4.42 30.62 24.94
C GLY A 466 -4.77 30.69 23.46
N ILE A 467 -4.22 29.76 22.65
CA ILE A 467 -4.56 29.66 21.21
C ILE A 467 -6.06 29.37 21.05
N GLY A 468 -6.62 28.45 21.86
CA GLY A 468 -8.04 28.11 21.83
C GLY A 468 -8.93 29.33 22.06
N MET A 469 -8.62 30.12 23.09
CA MET A 469 -9.36 31.34 23.41
C MET A 469 -9.21 32.43 22.34
N ALA A 470 -8.03 32.59 21.75
CA ALA A 470 -7.80 33.54 20.66
C ALA A 470 -8.67 33.19 19.44
N VAL A 471 -8.60 31.94 18.98
CA VAL A 471 -9.36 31.47 17.81
C VAL A 471 -10.86 31.53 18.06
N MET A 472 -11.33 31.17 19.26
CA MET A 472 -12.75 31.24 19.59
C MET A 472 -13.28 32.68 19.56
N ASN A 473 -12.52 33.67 20.07
CA ASN A 473 -12.90 35.08 19.95
C ASN A 473 -12.89 35.57 18.50
N MET A 474 -11.88 35.17 17.70
CA MET A 474 -11.86 35.47 16.26
C MET A 474 -13.10 34.89 15.56
N PHE A 475 -13.49 33.66 15.88
CA PHE A 475 -14.69 33.03 15.34
C PHE A 475 -15.96 33.75 15.77
N ILE A 476 -16.10 34.11 17.04
CA ILE A 476 -17.25 34.88 17.55
C ILE A 476 -17.38 36.24 16.85
N SER A 477 -16.26 36.88 16.52
CA SER A 477 -16.24 38.18 15.83
C SER A 477 -16.64 38.12 14.35
N GLY A 478 -16.84 36.93 13.77
CA GLY A 478 -17.09 36.78 12.34
C GLY A 478 -15.83 36.85 11.47
N CYS A 479 -14.63 36.78 12.07
CA CYS A 479 -13.36 36.94 11.35
C CYS A 479 -13.19 35.94 10.19
N PHE A 480 -13.76 34.74 10.32
CA PHE A 480 -13.66 33.66 9.34
C PHE A 480 -14.87 33.51 8.41
N SER A 481 -15.90 34.36 8.54
CA SER A 481 -17.08 34.31 7.67
C SER A 481 -17.02 35.35 6.54
N ASP A 482 -17.62 35.00 5.41
CA ASP A 482 -17.87 35.90 4.27
C ASP A 482 -19.27 36.58 4.36
N ASP A 483 -20.11 36.19 5.31
CA ASP A 483 -21.45 36.76 5.54
C ASP A 483 -21.56 37.35 6.96
N ILE A 484 -21.70 38.67 7.05
CA ILE A 484 -21.84 39.39 8.32
C ILE A 484 -23.09 38.97 9.12
N LYS A 485 -24.11 38.41 8.46
CA LYS A 485 -25.31 37.88 9.12
C LYS A 485 -25.09 36.49 9.71
N GLN A 486 -23.99 35.81 9.37
CA GLN A 486 -23.64 34.47 9.83
C GLN A 486 -22.23 34.44 10.46
N PRO A 487 -21.97 35.19 11.55
CA PRO A 487 -20.62 35.36 12.10
C PRO A 487 -20.01 34.05 12.61
N PHE A 488 -20.82 33.08 13.03
CA PHE A 488 -20.35 31.81 13.59
C PHE A 488 -20.09 30.77 12.51
N ARG A 489 -19.28 31.11 11.51
CA ARG A 489 -19.04 30.28 10.33
C ARG A 489 -17.63 30.46 9.80
N VAL A 490 -17.10 29.43 9.13
CA VAL A 490 -15.83 29.46 8.40
C VAL A 490 -16.07 29.23 6.92
N ASP A 491 -15.77 30.23 6.10
CA ASP A 491 -15.97 30.16 4.66
C ASP A 491 -14.66 29.97 3.90
N ALA A 492 -14.62 29.02 2.96
CA ALA A 492 -13.41 28.74 2.19
C ALA A 492 -12.88 29.99 1.45
N LYS A 493 -13.78 30.81 0.88
CA LYS A 493 -13.45 32.09 0.22
C LYS A 493 -12.84 33.09 1.21
N LYS A 494 -13.38 33.18 2.42
CA LYS A 494 -12.84 34.05 3.47
C LYS A 494 -11.46 33.61 3.93
N LEU A 495 -11.22 32.30 4.04
CA LEU A 495 -9.90 31.75 4.38
C LEU A 495 -8.85 32.05 3.30
N ILE A 496 -9.22 32.01 2.02
CA ILE A 496 -8.33 32.39 0.91
C ILE A 496 -7.97 33.88 0.98
N ALA A 497 -8.95 34.73 1.29
CA ALA A 497 -8.76 36.18 1.41
C ALA A 497 -8.16 36.62 2.78
N PHE A 498 -7.88 35.67 3.68
CA PHE A 498 -7.40 35.96 5.02
C PHE A 498 -6.02 36.63 4.97
N LYS A 499 -5.77 37.61 5.85
CA LYS A 499 -4.47 38.33 5.90
C LYS A 499 -3.70 37.96 7.16
N VAL A 500 -2.37 38.04 7.08
CA VAL A 500 -1.47 37.90 8.23
C VAL A 500 -1.88 38.85 9.38
N GLN A 501 -2.35 40.04 9.03
CA GLN A 501 -2.81 41.04 10.00
C GLN A 501 -3.99 40.55 10.86
N ASN A 502 -4.92 39.78 10.30
CA ASN A 502 -6.02 39.20 11.06
C ASN A 502 -5.52 38.23 12.15
N ILE A 503 -4.45 37.48 11.87
CA ILE A 503 -3.81 36.62 12.87
C ILE A 503 -3.11 37.48 13.93
N LYS A 504 -2.36 38.52 13.53
CA LYS A 504 -1.69 39.41 14.48
C LYS A 504 -2.67 40.03 15.47
N GLU A 505 -3.79 40.54 14.99
CA GLU A 505 -4.83 41.14 15.82
C GLU A 505 -5.50 40.10 16.71
N GLY A 506 -5.97 38.99 16.14
CA GLY A 506 -6.66 37.94 16.87
C GLY A 506 -5.80 37.26 17.95
N PHE A 507 -4.49 37.15 17.71
CA PHE A 507 -3.53 36.61 18.69
C PHE A 507 -2.88 37.68 19.57
N GLN A 508 -3.31 38.94 19.50
CA GLN A 508 -2.75 40.05 20.29
C GLN A 508 -1.22 40.18 20.14
N TYR A 509 -0.72 39.94 18.93
CA TYR A 509 0.70 40.01 18.62
C TYR A 509 1.22 41.44 18.72
N THR A 510 2.29 41.63 19.47
CA THR A 510 3.06 42.88 19.51
C THR A 510 4.55 42.58 19.62
N THR A 511 5.39 43.61 19.55
CA THR A 511 6.83 43.47 19.82
C THR A 511 7.13 42.97 21.24
N LYS A 512 6.19 43.10 22.18
CA LYS A 512 6.29 42.62 23.57
C LYS A 512 5.50 41.34 23.87
N ASN A 513 4.65 40.88 22.93
CA ASN A 513 3.83 39.66 23.06
C ASN A 513 3.96 38.84 21.77
N LYS A 514 5.12 38.20 21.58
CA LYS A 514 5.45 37.53 20.32
C LYS A 514 5.01 36.08 20.34
N ILE A 515 4.13 35.70 19.41
CA ILE A 515 3.85 34.30 19.09
C ILE A 515 4.69 33.87 17.88
N ILE A 516 5.26 32.68 17.94
CA ILE A 516 6.02 32.09 16.83
C ILE A 516 5.08 31.59 15.72
N GLY A 517 5.58 31.59 14.48
CA GLY A 517 4.93 30.91 13.35
C GLY A 517 3.70 31.60 12.76
N ILE A 518 3.54 32.93 12.88
CA ILE A 518 2.39 33.68 12.34
C ILE A 518 2.19 33.44 10.84
N GLU A 519 3.27 33.49 10.06
CA GLU A 519 3.26 33.30 8.61
C GLU A 519 2.86 31.87 8.25
N GLY A 520 3.31 30.89 9.03
CA GLY A 520 2.94 29.48 8.87
C GLY A 520 1.45 29.24 9.12
N ARG A 521 0.89 29.86 10.17
CA ARG A 521 -0.55 29.84 10.48
C ARG A 521 -1.39 30.41 9.34
N HIS A 522 -0.99 31.58 8.83
CA HIS A 522 -1.65 32.23 7.71
C HIS A 522 -1.63 31.34 6.47
N LYS A 523 -0.47 30.79 6.12
CA LYS A 523 -0.32 29.90 4.98
C LYS A 523 -1.21 28.65 5.09
N ASN A 524 -1.33 28.07 6.29
CA ASN A 524 -2.20 26.91 6.51
C ASN A 524 -3.68 27.25 6.32
N LEU A 525 -4.15 28.40 6.81
CA LEU A 525 -5.54 28.82 6.58
C LEU A 525 -5.84 29.07 5.10
N VAL A 526 -4.96 29.77 4.39
CA VAL A 526 -5.14 30.04 2.96
C VAL A 526 -5.17 28.73 2.17
N LYS A 527 -4.23 27.81 2.46
CA LYS A 527 -4.23 26.47 1.85
C LYS A 527 -5.50 25.69 2.18
N LEU A 528 -5.97 25.72 3.43
CA LEU A 528 -7.21 25.08 3.84
C LEU A 528 -8.37 25.60 2.99
N GLY A 529 -8.50 26.91 2.82
CA GLY A 529 -9.52 27.51 1.95
C GLY A 529 -9.47 26.98 0.51
N HIS A 530 -8.28 26.89 -0.09
CA HIS A 530 -8.12 26.30 -1.43
C HIS A 530 -8.48 24.81 -1.49
N GLU A 531 -8.08 24.00 -0.51
CA GLU A 531 -8.38 22.56 -0.51
C GLU A 531 -9.87 22.29 -0.24
N LEU A 532 -10.55 23.11 0.57
CA LEU A 532 -11.99 23.05 0.77
C LEU A 532 -12.76 23.32 -0.54
N LEU A 533 -12.35 24.30 -1.34
CA LEU A 533 -13.01 24.61 -2.63
C LEU A 533 -12.90 23.47 -3.66
N LYS A 534 -11.78 22.73 -3.66
CA LYS A 534 -11.56 21.63 -4.61
C LYS A 534 -12.32 20.36 -4.22
N ASN A 535 -12.87 20.32 -3.02
CA ASN A 535 -13.29 19.08 -2.38
C ASN A 535 -14.79 19.04 -2.13
N LYS A 536 -15.47 18.19 -2.92
CA LYS A 536 -16.91 18.00 -2.87
C LYS A 536 -17.42 17.55 -1.51
N HIS A 537 -16.60 16.95 -0.65
CA HIS A 537 -17.00 16.60 0.72
C HIS A 537 -17.38 17.83 1.56
N PHE A 538 -16.84 19.01 1.23
CA PHE A 538 -17.07 20.26 1.97
C PHE A 538 -18.05 21.22 1.30
N GLY A 539 -18.78 20.78 0.27
CA GLY A 539 -19.73 21.60 -0.49
C GLY A 539 -19.29 21.83 -1.94
N ASN A 540 -20.16 22.45 -2.74
CA ASN A 540 -19.84 22.85 -4.12
C ASN A 540 -19.68 24.38 -4.20
N ASP A 541 -20.78 25.13 -4.01
CA ASP A 541 -20.79 26.59 -4.12
C ASP A 541 -20.62 27.31 -2.76
N ASP A 542 -21.03 26.62 -1.68
CA ASP A 542 -21.04 27.12 -0.31
C ASP A 542 -20.05 26.35 0.58
N CYS A 543 -18.78 26.31 0.18
CA CYS A 543 -17.77 25.45 0.83
C CYS A 543 -17.39 25.93 2.23
N ARG A 544 -17.68 25.09 3.23
CA ARG A 544 -17.27 25.25 4.64
C ARG A 544 -16.93 23.90 5.28
N PRO A 545 -16.07 23.86 6.31
CA PRO A 545 -15.75 22.62 7.02
C PRO A 545 -16.98 21.84 7.52
N GLY A 546 -17.98 22.53 8.07
CA GLY A 546 -19.19 21.95 8.64
C GLY A 546 -19.98 21.07 7.67
N ASN A 547 -19.83 21.25 6.35
CA ASN A 547 -20.52 20.44 5.35
C ASN A 547 -20.09 18.96 5.37
N ILE A 548 -18.96 18.61 6.01
CA ILE A 548 -18.56 17.22 6.26
C ILE A 548 -19.60 16.45 7.08
N LEU A 549 -20.49 17.13 7.82
CA LEU A 549 -21.55 16.49 8.60
C LEU A 549 -22.48 15.60 7.74
N LYS A 550 -22.52 15.81 6.42
CA LYS A 550 -23.26 14.94 5.51
C LYS A 550 -22.74 13.49 5.49
N GLU A 551 -21.51 13.25 5.91
CA GLU A 551 -20.93 11.90 6.02
C GLU A 551 -21.53 11.11 7.22
N CYS A 552 -22.40 11.73 8.02
CA CYS A 552 -23.04 11.16 9.21
C CYS A 552 -24.56 10.90 9.03
N PHE A 553 -25.04 10.70 7.80
CA PHE A 553 -26.48 10.58 7.52
C PHE A 553 -27.09 9.35 8.22
N ASN A 554 -27.93 9.59 9.24
CA ASN A 554 -28.69 8.64 10.10
C ASN A 554 -28.03 8.26 11.44
N ASP A 555 -27.63 9.26 12.23
CA ASP A 555 -27.14 9.13 13.63
C ASP A 555 -25.88 8.27 13.83
N GLU A 556 -25.29 7.74 12.75
CA GLU A 556 -24.03 7.01 12.72
C GLU A 556 -23.09 7.60 11.65
N ILE A 557 -21.79 7.67 11.97
CA ILE A 557 -20.76 8.15 11.04
C ILE A 557 -20.30 7.07 10.05
N ASN A 558 -20.26 7.39 8.76
CA ASN A 558 -19.52 6.58 7.78
C ASN A 558 -18.01 6.87 7.89
N LEU A 559 -17.29 6.05 8.65
CA LEU A 559 -15.86 6.24 8.91
C LEU A 559 -15.01 6.27 7.64
N GLU A 560 -15.31 5.43 6.64
CA GLU A 560 -14.55 5.38 5.38
C GLU A 560 -14.64 6.72 4.64
N SER A 561 -15.87 7.23 4.44
CA SER A 561 -16.08 8.50 3.76
C SER A 561 -15.58 9.70 4.57
N PHE A 562 -15.75 9.66 5.90
CA PHE A 562 -15.21 10.66 6.81
C PHE A 562 -13.68 10.78 6.72
N TYR A 563 -12.95 9.66 6.82
CA TYR A 563 -11.50 9.68 6.72
C TYR A 563 -11.02 10.06 5.32
N LYS A 564 -11.69 9.60 4.28
CA LYS A 564 -11.40 10.04 2.91
C LYS A 564 -11.55 11.56 2.77
N ALA A 565 -12.59 12.15 3.34
CA ALA A 565 -12.80 13.58 3.36
C ALA A 565 -11.70 14.32 4.15
N ILE A 566 -11.37 13.88 5.37
CA ILE A 566 -10.33 14.51 6.20
C ILE A 566 -8.95 14.40 5.56
N PHE A 567 -8.51 13.20 5.17
CA PHE A 567 -7.16 12.97 4.65
C PHE A 567 -6.96 13.45 3.21
N SER A 568 -8.04 13.74 2.47
CA SER A 568 -7.92 14.48 1.21
C SER A 568 -7.37 15.91 1.39
N LEU A 569 -7.39 16.46 2.62
CA LEU A 569 -6.77 17.74 2.98
C LEU A 569 -5.27 17.61 3.34
N SER A 570 -4.62 16.48 3.04
CA SER A 570 -3.19 16.21 3.33
C SER A 570 -2.24 17.34 2.89
N ASN A 571 -2.57 18.04 1.81
CA ASN A 571 -1.74 19.10 1.22
C ASN A 571 -1.67 20.37 2.08
N VAL A 572 -2.60 20.56 3.02
CA VAL A 572 -2.64 21.74 3.89
C VAL A 572 -1.38 21.77 4.76
N SER A 573 -1.13 20.70 5.51
CA SER A 573 0.06 20.53 6.33
C SER A 573 1.25 19.92 5.57
N ASN A 574 0.99 19.04 4.61
CA ASN A 574 2.00 18.24 3.89
C ASN A 574 3.00 17.56 4.84
N ASP A 575 2.48 16.97 5.91
CA ASP A 575 3.27 16.38 7.00
C ASP A 575 3.76 14.98 6.63
N ILE A 576 4.76 14.95 5.74
CA ILE A 576 5.40 13.74 5.21
C ILE A 576 6.90 13.82 5.53
N GLY A 577 7.43 12.84 6.27
CA GLY A 577 8.85 12.73 6.57
C GLY A 577 9.56 11.79 5.61
N HIS A 578 10.52 12.28 4.84
CA HIS A 578 11.34 11.45 3.94
C HIS A 578 12.68 11.06 4.57
N HIS A 579 12.79 9.80 4.99
CA HIS A 579 14.00 9.24 5.56
C HIS A 579 14.99 8.93 4.44
N LYS A 580 16.06 9.72 4.34
CA LYS A 580 17.00 9.68 3.21
C LYS A 580 17.80 8.38 3.15
N ASN A 581 18.30 7.91 4.29
CA ASN A 581 19.08 6.68 4.36
C ASN A 581 18.27 5.43 3.99
N LEU A 582 16.99 5.40 4.37
CA LEU A 582 16.09 4.28 4.04
C LEU A 582 15.34 4.49 2.72
N ASN A 583 15.44 5.69 2.15
CA ASN A 583 14.69 6.16 0.98
C ASN A 583 13.16 5.95 1.10
N ILE A 584 12.59 6.18 2.29
CA ILE A 584 11.16 5.96 2.58
C ILE A 584 10.49 7.26 3.02
N SER A 585 9.26 7.50 2.54
CA SER A 585 8.42 8.64 2.93
C SER A 585 7.28 8.20 3.85
N VAL A 586 7.25 8.75 5.08
CA VAL A 586 6.25 8.44 6.10
C VAL A 586 5.21 9.56 6.20
N PRO A 587 3.92 9.30 5.87
CA PRO A 587 2.87 10.31 5.88
C PRO A 587 2.23 10.47 7.28
N TYR A 588 2.88 11.21 8.17
CA TYR A 588 2.43 11.35 9.56
C TYR A 588 1.06 12.01 9.74
N HIS A 589 0.74 13.03 8.92
CA HIS A 589 -0.53 13.75 8.93
C HIS A 589 -1.04 14.18 10.32
N LYS A 590 -0.14 14.56 11.24
CA LYS A 590 -0.49 14.76 12.67
C LYS A 590 -1.71 15.67 12.87
N LEU A 591 -1.73 16.83 12.21
CA LEU A 591 -2.85 17.78 12.38
C LEU A 591 -4.19 17.21 11.92
N LEU A 592 -4.22 16.40 10.86
CA LEU A 592 -5.44 15.76 10.37
C LEU A 592 -5.88 14.62 11.28
N GLN A 593 -4.93 13.89 11.88
CA GLN A 593 -5.23 12.90 12.91
C GLN A 593 -5.84 13.56 14.15
N TRP A 594 -5.24 14.66 14.61
CA TRP A 594 -5.74 15.39 15.78
C TRP A 594 -7.09 16.09 15.51
N LEU A 595 -7.29 16.60 14.29
CA LEU A 595 -8.59 17.06 13.81
C LEU A 595 -9.62 15.93 13.90
N SER A 596 -9.28 14.72 13.44
CA SER A 596 -10.16 13.57 13.50
C SER A 596 -10.54 13.23 14.95
N TYR A 597 -9.57 13.15 15.87
CA TYR A 597 -9.87 12.94 17.29
C TYR A 597 -10.81 14.02 17.86
N SER A 598 -10.61 15.28 17.47
CA SER A 598 -11.44 16.40 17.96
C SER A 598 -12.88 16.37 17.41
N LEU A 599 -13.06 15.93 16.17
CA LEU A 599 -14.38 15.81 15.54
C LEU A 599 -15.14 14.58 16.05
N LEU A 600 -14.46 13.46 16.26
CA LEU A 600 -15.08 12.28 16.86
C LEU A 600 -15.56 12.58 18.29
N ASP A 601 -14.75 13.27 19.08
CA ASP A 601 -15.14 13.74 20.42
C ASP A 601 -16.35 14.69 20.39
N LEU A 602 -16.41 15.59 19.40
CA LEU A 602 -17.59 16.43 19.15
C LEU A 602 -18.84 15.59 18.83
N PHE A 603 -18.70 14.57 17.99
CA PHE A 603 -19.80 13.71 17.58
C PHE A 603 -20.36 12.91 18.76
N GLU A 604 -19.50 12.40 19.64
CA GLU A 604 -19.91 11.75 20.90
C GLU A 604 -20.70 12.70 21.81
N GLU A 605 -20.21 13.94 21.99
CA GLU A 605 -20.91 14.98 22.78
C GLU A 605 -22.33 15.29 22.25
N PHE A 606 -22.53 15.17 20.94
CA PHE A 606 -23.83 15.34 20.29
C PHE A 606 -24.59 14.02 20.06
N ARG A 607 -24.14 12.91 20.67
CA ARG A 607 -24.76 11.57 20.61
C ARG A 607 -24.86 10.96 19.21
N ILE A 608 -23.94 11.30 18.32
CA ILE A 608 -23.74 10.62 17.05
C ILE A 608 -22.93 9.35 17.33
N HIS A 609 -23.45 8.19 16.93
CA HIS A 609 -22.80 6.91 17.12
C HIS A 609 -21.52 6.80 16.28
N ILE A 610 -20.45 6.33 16.91
CA ILE A 610 -19.16 6.08 16.29
C ILE A 610 -18.89 4.58 16.35
N PRO A 611 -18.86 3.87 15.21
CA PRO A 611 -18.53 2.45 15.20
C PRO A 611 -17.06 2.23 15.59
N ASN A 612 -16.70 0.99 15.91
CA ASN A 612 -15.33 0.64 16.30
C ASN A 612 -14.29 1.19 15.31
N ASN A 613 -13.35 1.96 15.84
CA ASN A 613 -12.47 2.81 15.05
C ASN A 613 -11.00 2.61 15.43
N ASN A 614 -10.29 1.84 14.62
CA ASN A 614 -8.84 1.60 14.77
C ASN A 614 -8.00 2.33 13.71
N TYR A 615 -8.57 3.34 13.04
CA TYR A 615 -7.94 3.94 11.86
C TYR A 615 -6.80 4.92 12.21
N LEU A 616 -6.98 5.73 13.25
CA LEU A 616 -6.02 6.75 13.69
C LEU A 616 -4.87 6.16 14.50
N THR A 617 -3.67 6.71 14.37
CA THR A 617 -2.46 6.30 15.08
C THR A 617 -2.18 7.18 16.29
N ALA A 618 -1.23 6.78 17.13
CA ALA A 618 -0.63 7.73 18.07
C ALA A 618 -0.07 8.97 17.35
N LEU A 619 -0.03 10.12 18.04
CA LEU A 619 0.44 11.37 17.44
C LEU A 619 1.98 11.51 17.55
N PRO A 620 2.69 11.75 16.44
CA PRO A 620 4.15 11.90 16.40
C PRO A 620 4.62 13.28 16.88
N GLU A 621 4.21 13.67 18.08
CA GLU A 621 4.51 14.96 18.69
C GLU A 621 5.58 14.85 19.78
N TYR A 622 6.22 15.99 20.09
CA TYR A 622 7.36 16.06 21.00
C TYR A 622 7.03 15.69 22.46
N ARG A 623 5.78 15.79 22.89
CA ARG A 623 5.36 15.38 24.26
C ARG A 623 5.35 13.87 24.42
N ASN A 624 4.79 13.20 23.42
CA ASN A 624 4.77 11.74 23.32
C ASN A 624 6.18 11.18 23.17
N ALA A 625 6.99 11.77 22.27
CA ALA A 625 8.40 11.43 22.13
C ALA A 625 9.18 11.69 23.43
N GLY A 626 8.89 12.81 24.11
CA GLY A 626 9.51 13.18 25.37
C GLY A 626 9.25 12.15 26.48
N PHE A 627 8.02 11.65 26.58
CA PHE A 627 7.70 10.54 27.48
C PHE A 627 8.57 9.30 27.22
N LEU A 628 8.73 8.89 25.95
CA LEU A 628 9.53 7.71 25.59
C LEU A 628 11.02 7.88 25.92
N ILE A 629 11.55 9.09 25.76
CA ILE A 629 12.95 9.41 26.07
C ILE A 629 13.17 9.54 27.59
N ASP A 630 12.33 10.31 28.29
CA ASP A 630 12.46 10.53 29.73
C ASP A 630 12.25 9.25 30.55
N THR A 631 11.47 8.31 30.04
CA THR A 631 11.28 6.98 30.64
C THR A 631 12.30 5.93 30.17
N GLN A 632 13.24 6.34 29.32
CA GLN A 632 14.33 5.52 28.75
C GLN A 632 13.86 4.38 27.83
N ILE A 633 12.62 4.40 27.36
CA ILE A 633 12.14 3.43 26.34
C ILE A 633 12.92 3.63 25.04
N ILE A 634 13.20 4.89 24.70
CA ILE A 634 14.13 5.28 23.64
C ILE A 634 15.39 5.85 24.28
N GLU A 635 16.54 5.33 23.88
CA GLU A 635 17.87 5.84 24.25
C GLU A 635 18.56 6.42 23.01
N LEU A 636 19.22 7.58 23.19
CA LEU A 636 20.08 8.16 22.16
C LEU A 636 21.44 7.45 22.17
N LYS A 637 21.91 7.01 21.00
CA LYS A 637 23.25 6.42 20.84
C LYS A 637 24.36 7.46 21.10
N ASN A 638 24.14 8.70 20.68
CA ASN A 638 25.04 9.82 20.97
C ASN A 638 24.39 10.80 21.96
N LYS A 639 24.97 10.93 23.16
CA LYS A 639 24.46 11.84 24.19
C LYS A 639 24.58 13.32 23.83
N ASP A 640 25.48 13.68 22.91
CA ASP A 640 25.60 15.08 22.48
C ASP A 640 24.36 15.55 21.69
N ASP A 641 23.55 14.63 21.17
CA ASP A 641 22.32 14.99 20.45
C ASP A 641 21.26 15.62 21.36
N PHE A 642 21.38 15.51 22.69
CA PHE A 642 20.55 16.29 23.63
C PHE A 642 20.83 17.80 23.58
N LYS A 643 22.05 18.19 23.18
CA LYS A 643 22.49 19.59 23.16
C LYS A 643 22.38 20.22 21.76
N LYS A 644 22.11 19.42 20.73
CA LYS A 644 22.02 19.88 19.34
C LYS A 644 20.59 20.25 18.98
N SER A 645 20.46 21.26 18.13
CA SER A 645 19.19 21.57 17.47
C SER A 645 18.99 20.67 16.25
N HIS A 646 17.86 19.98 16.18
CA HIS A 646 17.55 19.03 15.10
C HIS A 646 16.58 19.62 14.09
N ASN A 647 16.90 19.47 12.81
CA ASN A 647 16.02 19.89 11.71
C ASN A 647 14.83 18.93 11.58
N MET A 648 13.63 19.48 11.38
CA MET A 648 12.39 18.71 11.26
C MET A 648 12.35 17.67 10.14
N LEU A 649 13.13 17.89 9.08
CA LEU A 649 13.22 17.02 7.92
C LEU A 649 14.45 16.11 7.96
N SER A 650 15.17 16.07 9.09
CA SER A 650 16.30 15.16 9.27
C SER A 650 15.84 13.74 9.56
N ASP A 651 16.62 12.76 9.12
CA ASP A 651 16.40 11.34 9.42
C ASP A 651 16.28 11.10 10.94
N PHE A 652 17.01 11.86 11.78
CA PHE A 652 16.87 11.80 13.25
C PHE A 652 15.43 12.08 13.71
N VAL A 653 14.82 13.17 13.23
CA VAL A 653 13.45 13.53 13.63
C VAL A 653 12.42 12.58 13.02
N ILE A 654 12.65 12.12 11.79
CA ILE A 654 11.76 11.17 11.11
C ILE A 654 11.77 9.83 11.83
N GLU A 655 12.95 9.29 12.19
CA GLU A 655 13.05 8.09 13.02
C GLU A 655 12.35 8.27 14.36
N LEU A 656 12.59 9.38 15.07
CA LEU A 656 11.96 9.65 16.36
C LEU A 656 10.43 9.68 16.27
N ARG A 657 9.89 10.33 15.23
CA ARG A 657 8.45 10.41 14.99
C ARG A 657 7.87 9.03 14.67
N ALA A 658 8.55 8.23 13.85
CA ALA A 658 8.13 6.87 13.53
C ALA A 658 8.12 5.96 14.77
N LEU A 659 9.19 6.01 15.58
CA LEU A 659 9.29 5.31 16.85
C LEU A 659 8.18 5.73 17.81
N THR A 660 7.88 7.03 17.88
CA THR A 660 6.81 7.55 18.74
C THR A 660 5.46 6.96 18.39
N VAL A 661 5.11 6.90 17.10
CA VAL A 661 3.86 6.29 16.64
C VAL A 661 3.80 4.81 17.04
N HIS A 662 4.83 4.04 16.68
CA HIS A 662 4.79 2.59 16.84
C HIS A 662 4.89 2.15 18.31
N LEU A 663 5.76 2.77 19.11
CA LEU A 663 5.93 2.42 20.52
C LEU A 663 4.68 2.76 21.33
N ILE A 664 3.97 3.84 20.99
CA ILE A 664 2.71 4.16 21.67
C ILE A 664 1.58 3.22 21.25
N ASP A 665 1.53 2.76 19.99
CA ASP A 665 0.63 1.67 19.59
C ASP A 665 0.88 0.40 20.43
N ILE A 666 2.14 0.03 20.66
CA ILE A 666 2.50 -1.09 21.55
C ILE A 666 2.04 -0.82 22.99
N ILE A 667 2.29 0.38 23.51
CA ILE A 667 1.90 0.76 24.88
C ILE A 667 0.39 0.74 25.04
N HIS A 668 -0.37 1.29 24.09
CA HIS A 668 -1.83 1.31 24.12
C HIS A 668 -2.41 -0.10 24.22
N LYS A 669 -1.96 -1.01 23.34
CA LYS A 669 -2.40 -2.40 23.35
C LYS A 669 -2.06 -3.09 24.69
N LYS A 670 -0.79 -3.04 25.09
CA LYS A 670 -0.33 -3.69 26.33
C LYS A 670 -0.93 -3.08 27.59
N PHE A 671 -1.21 -1.78 27.59
CA PHE A 671 -1.86 -1.10 28.71
C PHE A 671 -3.27 -1.64 28.93
N ASN A 672 -4.07 -1.72 27.86
CA ASN A 672 -5.43 -2.25 27.93
C ASN A 672 -5.44 -3.72 28.39
N GLU A 673 -4.51 -4.54 27.89
CA GLU A 673 -4.32 -5.93 28.33
C GLU A 673 -3.93 -6.05 29.81
N LEU A 674 -2.96 -5.25 30.29
CA LEU A 674 -2.43 -5.34 31.65
C LEU A 674 -3.36 -4.77 32.72
N HIS A 675 -4.18 -3.78 32.37
CA HIS A 675 -5.07 -3.09 33.31
C HIS A 675 -6.54 -3.49 33.16
N ASP A 676 -6.86 -4.41 32.25
CA ASP A 676 -8.23 -4.83 31.92
C ASP A 676 -9.15 -3.64 31.62
N THR A 677 -8.73 -2.81 30.68
CA THR A 677 -9.44 -1.60 30.26
C THR A 677 -9.67 -1.60 28.75
N ASN A 678 -10.61 -0.77 28.29
CA ASN A 678 -10.87 -0.55 26.87
C ASN A 678 -10.66 0.93 26.49
N LEU A 679 -9.55 1.51 26.93
CA LEU A 679 -9.24 2.90 26.61
C LEU A 679 -8.95 3.05 25.12
N THR A 680 -9.43 4.13 24.51
CA THR A 680 -9.07 4.49 23.13
C THR A 680 -7.63 5.01 23.05
N MET A 681 -7.04 5.03 21.85
CA MET A 681 -5.73 5.67 21.65
C MET A 681 -5.74 7.13 22.13
N SER A 682 -6.80 7.87 21.80
CA SER A 682 -6.99 9.27 22.21
C SER A 682 -6.94 9.44 23.73
N GLN A 683 -7.58 8.53 24.46
CA GLN A 683 -7.60 8.49 25.92
C GLN A 683 -6.23 8.16 26.53
N VAL A 684 -5.51 7.20 25.96
CA VAL A 684 -4.14 6.85 26.41
C VAL A 684 -3.16 7.98 26.15
N LEU A 685 -3.33 8.74 25.06
CA LEU A 685 -2.57 9.96 24.84
C LEU A 685 -2.89 10.99 25.94
N GLN A 686 -4.15 11.43 26.04
CA GLN A 686 -4.57 12.53 26.91
C GLN A 686 -4.31 12.25 28.40
N GLY A 687 -4.74 11.10 28.91
CA GLY A 687 -4.58 10.72 30.30
C GLY A 687 -3.18 10.21 30.61
N GLY A 688 -2.51 9.62 29.62
CA GLY A 688 -1.27 8.88 29.76
C GLY A 688 -0.07 9.58 29.15
N THR A 689 0.39 9.10 27.99
CA THR A 689 1.73 9.39 27.45
C THR A 689 1.97 10.89 27.25
N TRP A 690 0.98 11.63 26.76
CA TRP A 690 1.08 13.07 26.56
C TRP A 690 1.09 13.83 27.89
N ALA A 691 0.16 13.51 28.81
CA ALA A 691 0.09 14.17 30.12
C ALA A 691 1.31 13.88 31.00
N LEU A 692 1.78 12.64 31.01
CA LEU A 692 3.00 12.27 31.74
C LEU A 692 4.24 12.88 31.09
N GLY A 693 4.31 12.92 29.75
CA GLY A 693 5.36 13.64 29.03
C GLY A 693 5.41 15.14 29.37
N ARG A 694 4.25 15.80 29.53
CA ARG A 694 4.18 17.18 30.04
C ARG A 694 4.71 17.30 31.47
N LYS A 695 4.26 16.43 32.37
CA LYS A 695 4.71 16.43 33.78
C LYS A 695 6.22 16.21 33.89
N LEU A 696 6.79 15.30 33.11
CA LEU A 696 8.23 15.06 33.09
C LEU A 696 9.02 16.26 32.56
N ALA A 697 8.47 16.98 31.58
CA ALA A 697 9.07 18.18 31.02
C ALA A 697 9.06 19.39 31.97
N GLU A 698 8.25 19.41 33.04
CA GLU A 698 8.26 20.50 34.04
C GLU A 698 9.64 20.67 34.70
N LYS A 699 10.42 19.59 34.79
CA LYS A 699 11.82 19.62 35.25
C LYS A 699 12.74 20.49 34.36
N ARG A 700 12.27 20.86 33.16
CA ARG A 700 12.96 21.66 32.15
C ARG A 700 12.09 22.84 31.71
N ASN A 701 11.40 23.51 32.65
CA ASN A 701 10.50 24.64 32.37
C ASN A 701 9.40 24.34 31.32
N GLY A 702 9.02 23.07 31.21
CA GLY A 702 8.04 22.59 30.24
C GLY A 702 8.61 22.32 28.85
N ASP A 703 9.93 22.39 28.62
CA ASP A 703 10.54 22.11 27.32
C ASP A 703 10.77 20.60 27.10
N PRO A 704 10.65 20.11 25.84
CA PRO A 704 10.97 18.72 25.51
C PRO A 704 12.44 18.38 25.82
N PRO A 705 12.78 17.08 25.98
CA PRO A 705 14.16 16.67 26.23
C PRO A 705 15.10 16.91 25.03
N LEU A 706 14.58 17.14 23.82
CA LEU A 706 15.34 17.41 22.61
C LEU A 706 15.04 18.81 22.08
N ILE A 707 16.06 19.44 21.48
CA ILE A 707 15.97 20.79 20.90
C ILE A 707 15.68 20.66 19.40
N PHE A 708 14.69 21.38 18.90
CA PHE A 708 14.29 21.33 17.49
C PHE A 708 14.33 22.72 16.84
N ASP A 709 14.73 22.79 15.57
CA ASP A 709 14.63 24.01 14.76
C ASP A 709 13.18 24.18 14.25
N ILE A 710 12.33 24.76 15.10
CA ILE A 710 10.91 24.93 14.82
C ILE A 710 10.70 26.17 13.93
N LYS A 711 10.64 25.95 12.61
CA LYS A 711 10.21 26.95 11.62
C LYS A 711 8.83 26.64 11.06
N GLY A 712 7.79 26.69 11.91
CA GLY A 712 6.39 26.59 11.46
C GLY A 712 5.62 25.42 12.08
N THR A 713 4.63 24.90 11.34
CA THR A 713 3.58 24.00 11.85
C THR A 713 3.94 22.52 11.86
N ILE A 714 5.16 22.17 11.47
CA ILE A 714 5.67 20.80 11.63
C ILE A 714 6.20 20.73 13.07
N PHE A 715 5.26 20.59 14.01
CA PHE A 715 5.34 19.69 15.15
C PHE A 715 3.97 19.48 15.79
#